data_AF-J4UMH4-F1
#
_entry.id   AF-J4UMH4-F1
#
_cell.length_a   1.000
_cell.length_b   1.000
_cell.length_c   1.000
_cell.angle_alpha   90.00
_cell.angle_beta   90.00
_cell.angle_gamma   90.00
#
_symmetry.space_group_name_H-M   'P 1'
#
loop_
_entity.id
_entity.type
_entity.pdbx_description
1 polymer ?
#
loop_
_entity_poly.entity_id
_entity_poly.type
_entity_poly.pdbx_seq_one_letter_code
_entity_poly.pdbx_strand_id
1 'polypeptide(L)'
;MAAAVSTSDSIFVKAFNSPPQTPPKMAVEGSGASSPLAAKLSVFSSATPSSAELDAASLETAAKVLQIIDRYRLRKGSSETTKADEGALKFLALIYSHVKAKEVIPMCLPAFPFKSPNSVSKVLGKLPDRAEDLALAHLNGICASIQRVYAPGAKLTIISDGLVYNDLLGVADKDVWAYGESLRKLAIEREYTNIAFCRLRDLVNIDLPDELDEITYVSNATNFRRALLNRFSRPDWNWKEVSQNEDVCLTYRGYIRFLETDLQHVYPVGENRSKTKFKRGTEAIAREMLARGEAFANAVRKRYGDYVRLSIHPSTGATKLSISLLPTTSTFTTPWHCSVAYMLDGTVTSGMRSDLEKDEKLELVYENDRPSYFREKSDLFSWAEEKGGIECKPIYPSGWMITPKKGPKALALPDIDAKKVRTLAEHNSPVIMRGFANTINRDLYLEKAHEFGTPLPWKFGLILEVKDQGANTAGLNNVLSAEWMPFHFDGLFKTVKQINDKGEESLVSVPPKFQFFIGASASPKDTGFTLFSSSTNFFRCLPSWVDIEDLKTKTWSVQTSSFDATAMTGIPLVSSHPTTGKPCLRYHEPWPSTKTAFDPTHVAIEGLSEADSAKLCEAIDETLHDRRVAYYHAWEKGDVVVNDNILMMHTRSDFQGGCDRELWRIHFD
;
A
#
# COMPACT_ATOMS: atom_id res chain seq x y z
N MET A 1 -32.20 -26.30 42.13
CA MET A 1 -33.41 -25.60 42.61
C MET A 1 -33.05 -24.15 42.90
N ALA A 2 -33.65 -23.22 42.13
CA ALA A 2 -33.86 -21.77 42.31
C ALA A 2 -32.71 -20.86 42.80
N ALA A 3 -32.53 -19.59 42.40
CA ALA A 3 -32.94 -18.70 41.31
C ALA A 3 -32.08 -17.41 41.51
N ALA A 4 -31.41 -16.88 40.48
CA ALA A 4 -31.66 -15.57 39.87
C ALA A 4 -30.77 -14.37 40.30
N VAL A 5 -30.57 -13.49 39.31
CA VAL A 5 -30.28 -12.04 39.31
C VAL A 5 -28.83 -11.55 39.07
N SER A 6 -28.73 -10.68 38.06
CA SER A 6 -27.61 -9.87 37.56
C SER A 6 -27.31 -8.63 38.39
N THR A 7 -26.11 -8.05 38.25
CA THR A 7 -25.93 -6.58 38.20
C THR A 7 -24.59 -6.17 37.58
N SER A 8 -24.68 -5.10 36.78
CA SER A 8 -23.66 -4.17 36.29
C SER A 8 -23.08 -3.30 37.42
N ASP A 9 -21.91 -2.67 37.22
CA ASP A 9 -21.72 -1.28 37.68
C ASP A 9 -20.57 -0.52 36.99
N SER A 10 -20.86 0.76 36.79
CA SER A 10 -20.14 1.83 36.09
C SER A 10 -19.34 2.74 37.04
N ILE A 11 -18.33 3.44 36.53
CA ILE A 11 -17.53 4.45 37.26
C ILE A 11 -17.75 5.85 36.66
N PHE A 12 -18.00 6.86 37.50
CA PHE A 12 -18.03 8.30 37.16
C PHE A 12 -17.27 9.17 38.19
N VAL A 13 -16.22 9.85 37.71
CA VAL A 13 -15.73 11.25 37.86
C VAL A 13 -15.96 12.09 39.16
N LYS A 14 -14.90 12.83 39.57
CA LYS A 14 -14.79 14.28 39.97
C LYS A 14 -13.75 14.48 41.11
N ALA A 15 -13.02 15.58 41.35
CA ALA A 15 -12.78 16.91 40.74
C ALA A 15 -11.55 17.56 41.46
N PHE A 16 -10.93 18.59 40.85
CA PHE A 16 -9.82 19.39 41.40
C PHE A 16 -10.29 20.72 42.01
N ASN A 17 -9.58 21.25 43.03
CA ASN A 17 -9.53 22.67 43.43
C ASN A 17 -8.26 22.99 44.28
N SER A 18 -7.59 24.11 43.95
CA SER A 18 -6.43 24.78 44.62
C SER A 18 -6.86 25.55 45.93
N PRO A 19 -6.06 26.32 46.75
CA PRO A 19 -4.91 27.27 46.49
C PRO A 19 -3.91 27.46 47.72
N PRO A 20 -3.29 28.64 48.11
CA PRO A 20 -2.31 29.59 47.49
C PRO A 20 -1.08 30.05 48.38
N GLN A 21 -0.27 31.02 47.84
CA GLN A 21 0.52 32.14 48.47
C GLN A 21 2.08 32.09 48.67
N THR A 22 2.67 33.30 48.55
CA THR A 22 4.03 33.79 48.15
C THR A 22 5.00 34.19 49.34
N PRO A 23 6.06 35.04 49.16
CA PRO A 23 7.52 34.80 48.91
C PRO A 23 8.45 35.34 50.07
N PRO A 24 9.82 35.38 50.03
CA PRO A 24 10.56 36.54 49.41
C PRO A 24 12.09 36.40 49.02
N LYS A 25 12.55 37.41 48.25
CA LYS A 25 13.82 38.22 48.28
C LYS A 25 15.20 37.77 47.71
N MET A 26 15.77 38.73 46.95
CA MET A 26 17.11 38.85 46.35
C MET A 26 18.23 39.24 47.33
N ALA A 27 19.48 38.88 47.00
CA ALA A 27 20.69 39.64 47.31
C ALA A 27 21.80 39.40 46.24
N VAL A 28 22.62 40.42 46.02
CA VAL A 28 23.67 40.61 44.99
C VAL A 28 25.06 40.53 45.64
N GLU A 29 26.09 40.17 44.84
CA GLU A 29 27.57 40.38 44.96
C GLU A 29 28.29 39.05 44.59
N GLY A 30 29.39 38.94 43.84
CA GLY A 30 30.41 39.85 43.31
C GLY A 30 31.79 39.12 43.33
N SER A 31 32.67 39.44 42.36
CA SER A 31 34.11 39.09 42.24
C SER A 31 34.52 37.85 41.40
N GLY A 32 35.56 38.05 40.58
CA GLY A 32 35.99 37.15 39.50
C GLY A 32 37.37 36.53 39.65
N ALA A 33 37.80 35.78 38.62
CA ALA A 33 39.18 35.43 38.30
C ALA A 33 39.27 34.88 36.86
N SER A 34 40.43 35.07 36.24
CA SER A 34 40.73 35.07 34.81
C SER A 34 41.40 33.80 34.24
N SER A 35 41.14 33.51 32.95
CA SER A 35 42.01 32.87 31.92
C SER A 35 42.40 31.38 32.08
N PRO A 36 42.80 30.60 31.03
CA PRO A 36 43.11 30.96 29.63
C PRO A 36 42.59 29.96 28.56
N LEU A 37 41.80 30.40 27.57
CA LEU A 37 41.66 29.65 26.31
C LEU A 37 41.26 30.55 25.12
N ALA A 38 41.92 31.70 25.00
CA ALA A 38 41.72 32.62 23.88
C ALA A 38 43.04 32.85 23.13
N ALA A 39 43.59 31.77 22.55
CA ALA A 39 44.66 31.86 21.55
C ALA A 39 44.80 30.52 20.83
N LYS A 40 43.96 30.30 19.81
CA LYS A 40 44.21 29.44 18.62
C LYS A 40 42.91 29.28 17.84
N LEU A 41 42.58 30.26 17.00
CA LEU A 41 41.68 30.14 15.85
C LEU A 41 41.85 31.41 15.01
N SER A 42 42.96 31.50 14.29
CA SER A 42 43.19 32.53 13.26
C SER A 42 43.73 31.89 11.98
N VAL A 43 43.03 30.88 11.46
CA VAL A 43 43.26 30.36 10.11
C VAL A 43 41.92 29.95 9.49
N PHE A 44 41.01 30.90 9.29
CA PHE A 44 39.93 30.83 8.30
C PHE A 44 39.58 32.25 7.85
N SER A 45 40.56 32.94 7.25
CA SER A 45 40.33 34.16 6.50
C SER A 45 40.78 33.89 5.06
N SER A 46 39.83 33.40 4.26
CA SER A 46 39.76 33.46 2.78
C SER A 46 38.86 32.36 2.19
N ALA A 47 37.76 32.00 2.86
CA ALA A 47 36.66 31.34 2.17
C ALA A 47 35.59 32.40 1.96
N THR A 48 35.47 32.90 0.73
CA THR A 48 34.23 33.51 0.27
C THR A 48 33.11 32.54 0.65
N PRO A 49 32.07 32.97 1.39
CA PRO A 49 30.92 32.11 1.59
C PRO A 49 30.33 31.87 0.20
N SER A 50 30.55 30.66 -0.33
CA SER A 50 29.67 30.15 -1.37
C SER A 50 28.28 30.18 -0.75
N SER A 51 27.48 31.18 -1.12
CA SER A 51 26.04 31.18 -0.87
C SER A 51 25.45 30.05 -1.72
N ALA A 52 25.70 28.81 -1.30
CA ALA A 52 25.00 27.66 -1.83
C ALA A 52 23.58 27.76 -1.27
N GLU A 53 22.74 28.54 -1.96
CA GLU A 53 21.33 28.60 -1.67
C GLU A 53 20.75 27.19 -1.80
N LEU A 54 20.01 26.78 -0.78
CA LEU A 54 19.26 25.52 -0.81
C LEU A 54 18.23 25.63 -1.93
N ASP A 55 18.19 24.63 -2.82
CA ASP A 55 17.18 24.60 -3.86
C ASP A 55 15.83 24.25 -3.24
N ALA A 56 15.00 25.26 -3.03
CA ALA A 56 13.72 25.12 -2.33
C ALA A 56 12.79 24.12 -3.02
N ALA A 57 12.78 24.06 -4.35
CA ALA A 57 11.94 23.14 -5.12
C ALA A 57 12.37 21.68 -4.93
N SER A 58 13.70 21.41 -4.96
CA SER A 58 14.23 20.07 -4.64
C SER A 58 13.97 19.68 -3.19
N LEU A 59 14.05 20.63 -2.25
CA LEU A 59 13.77 20.36 -0.84
C LEU A 59 12.29 20.02 -0.61
N GLU A 60 11.37 20.76 -1.22
CA GLU A 60 9.94 20.48 -1.17
C GLU A 60 9.62 19.10 -1.76
N THR A 61 10.21 18.77 -2.92
CA THR A 61 10.06 17.46 -3.55
C THR A 61 10.60 16.35 -2.65
N ALA A 62 11.78 16.54 -2.04
CA ALA A 62 12.35 15.58 -1.10
C ALA A 62 11.47 15.36 0.14
N ALA A 63 10.83 16.42 0.65
CA ALA A 63 9.88 16.33 1.74
C ALA A 63 8.63 15.52 1.35
N LYS A 64 8.08 15.75 0.15
CA LYS A 64 6.95 14.95 -0.39
C LYS A 64 7.33 13.47 -0.53
N VAL A 65 8.54 13.16 -0.99
CA VAL A 65 9.04 11.77 -1.05
C VAL A 65 9.12 11.14 0.33
N LEU A 66 9.69 11.84 1.31
CA LEU A 66 9.78 11.31 2.68
C LEU A 66 8.39 11.07 3.28
N GLN A 67 7.45 11.98 3.06
CA GLN A 67 6.05 11.82 3.47
C GLN A 67 5.40 10.59 2.83
N ILE A 68 5.67 10.31 1.55
CA ILE A 68 5.18 9.08 0.89
C ILE A 68 5.74 7.84 1.61
N ILE A 69 7.03 7.81 1.96
CA ILE A 69 7.62 6.70 2.70
C ILE A 69 7.00 6.58 4.09
N ASP A 70 6.74 7.71 4.76
CA ASP A 70 6.14 7.75 6.10
C ASP A 70 4.74 7.11 6.14
N ARG A 71 3.96 7.21 5.06
CA ARG A 71 2.64 6.55 4.93
C ARG A 71 2.69 5.03 5.08
N TYR A 72 3.85 4.42 4.83
CA TYR A 72 4.07 2.98 4.93
C TYR A 72 4.68 2.57 6.28
N ARG A 73 4.88 3.51 7.21
CA ARG A 73 5.57 3.20 8.47
C ARG A 73 4.78 2.26 9.36
N LEU A 74 5.52 1.48 10.14
CA LEU A 74 4.94 0.75 11.27
C LEU A 74 4.34 1.77 12.22
N ARG A 75 3.02 1.64 12.48
CA ARG A 75 2.31 2.48 13.45
C ARG A 75 3.05 2.40 14.79
N LYS A 76 3.64 3.51 15.23
CA LYS A 76 4.32 3.60 16.53
C LYS A 76 3.27 3.68 17.65
N GLY A 77 3.56 3.05 18.78
CA GLY A 77 2.94 3.46 20.04
C GLY A 77 3.36 4.91 20.35
N SER A 78 2.49 5.66 21.01
CA SER A 78 2.44 7.12 21.17
C SER A 78 3.62 7.82 21.88
N SER A 79 4.87 7.45 21.61
CA SER A 79 6.04 8.15 22.13
C SER A 79 7.00 8.46 20.97
N GLU A 80 6.92 9.69 20.46
CA GLU A 80 7.95 10.25 19.60
C GLU A 80 9.17 10.60 20.45
N THR A 81 10.35 10.19 20.00
CA THR A 81 11.62 10.44 20.67
C THR A 81 12.44 11.41 19.83
N THR A 82 13.27 12.25 20.46
CA THR A 82 14.17 13.21 19.78
C THR A 82 15.06 12.59 18.70
N LYS A 83 15.37 11.29 18.82
CA LYS A 83 16.11 10.50 17.82
C LYS A 83 15.36 10.33 16.49
N ALA A 84 14.04 10.41 16.49
CA ALA A 84 13.22 10.30 15.28
C ALA A 84 13.40 11.53 14.39
N ASP A 85 13.50 12.72 14.98
CA ASP A 85 13.65 14.00 14.27
C ASP A 85 15.03 14.09 13.59
N GLU A 86 16.10 13.73 14.31
CA GLU A 86 17.45 13.67 13.73
C GLU A 86 17.54 12.66 12.57
N GLY A 87 16.87 11.53 12.69
CA GLY A 87 16.76 10.52 11.64
C GLY A 87 16.05 11.08 10.41
N ALA A 88 14.91 11.74 10.60
CA ALA A 88 14.13 12.35 9.53
C ALA A 88 14.95 13.38 8.75
N LEU A 89 15.71 14.24 9.43
CA LEU A 89 16.60 15.22 8.77
C LEU A 89 17.69 14.54 7.93
N LYS A 90 18.30 13.44 8.42
CA LYS A 90 19.31 12.69 7.66
C LYS A 90 18.71 12.08 6.39
N PHE A 91 17.52 11.47 6.48
CA PHE A 91 16.85 10.91 5.31
C PHE A 91 16.40 11.99 4.34
N LEU A 92 15.88 13.11 4.84
CA LEU A 92 15.52 14.25 4.00
C LEU A 92 16.72 14.79 3.22
N ALA A 93 17.88 14.96 3.89
CA ALA A 93 19.11 15.40 3.24
C ALA A 93 19.60 14.41 2.16
N LEU A 94 19.51 13.10 2.44
CA LEU A 94 19.87 12.05 1.49
C LEU A 94 18.94 12.02 0.27
N ILE A 95 17.63 12.14 0.50
CA ILE A 95 16.64 12.22 -0.59
C ILE A 95 16.89 13.48 -1.42
N TYR A 96 17.10 14.62 -0.75
CA TYR A 96 17.40 15.90 -1.40
C TYR A 96 18.64 15.83 -2.30
N SER A 97 19.71 15.14 -1.90
CA SER A 97 20.89 15.02 -2.77
C SER A 97 20.57 14.30 -4.08
N HIS A 98 19.75 13.25 -4.05
CA HIS A 98 19.31 12.52 -5.25
C HIS A 98 18.33 13.34 -6.10
N VAL A 99 17.38 14.02 -5.46
CA VAL A 99 16.41 14.90 -6.14
C VAL A 99 17.13 16.05 -6.84
N LYS A 100 18.09 16.70 -6.17
CA LYS A 100 18.90 17.79 -6.74
C LYS A 100 19.74 17.32 -7.92
N ALA A 101 20.24 16.08 -7.87
CA ALA A 101 20.96 15.45 -8.97
C ALA A 101 20.04 15.00 -10.12
N LYS A 102 18.71 15.03 -9.94
CA LYS A 102 17.71 14.49 -10.87
C LYS A 102 17.89 12.99 -11.13
N GLU A 103 18.39 12.27 -10.13
CA GLU A 103 18.66 10.84 -10.18
C GLU A 103 17.54 10.02 -9.53
N VAL A 104 17.44 8.75 -9.91
CA VAL A 104 16.54 7.79 -9.26
C VAL A 104 16.91 7.65 -7.79
N ILE A 105 15.94 7.73 -6.87
CA ILE A 105 16.21 7.61 -5.44
C ILE A 105 16.45 6.13 -5.08
N PRO A 106 17.65 5.76 -4.63
CA PRO A 106 17.95 4.39 -4.28
C PRO A 106 17.49 4.08 -2.84
N MET A 107 16.76 2.98 -2.66
CA MET A 107 16.29 2.50 -1.36
C MET A 107 16.74 1.06 -1.13
N CYS A 108 17.00 0.67 0.12
CA CYS A 108 17.37 -0.70 0.44
C CYS A 108 16.60 -1.26 1.65
N LEU A 109 16.22 -2.54 1.56
CA LEU A 109 15.42 -3.24 2.58
C LEU A 109 15.97 -4.64 2.86
N PRO A 110 16.55 -4.90 4.05
CA PRO A 110 16.77 -6.24 4.57
C PRO A 110 15.44 -6.93 4.82
N ALA A 111 15.14 -7.97 4.03
CA ALA A 111 13.88 -8.69 4.12
C ALA A 111 13.89 -9.95 3.24
N PHE A 112 12.81 -10.73 3.34
CA PHE A 112 12.56 -11.92 2.52
C PHE A 112 13.68 -12.97 2.61
N PRO A 113 13.97 -13.51 3.81
CA PRO A 113 14.99 -14.54 4.00
C PRO A 113 14.57 -15.89 3.41
N PHE A 114 13.45 -16.41 3.91
CA PHE A 114 12.82 -17.71 3.65
C PHE A 114 11.52 -17.80 4.45
N LYS A 115 10.57 -18.66 4.06
CA LYS A 115 9.40 -19.00 4.89
C LYS A 115 9.81 -19.64 6.22
N SER A 116 9.07 -19.34 7.29
CA SER A 116 9.20 -20.03 8.58
C SER A 116 9.32 -21.56 8.43
N PRO A 117 10.19 -22.24 9.19
CA PRO A 117 10.26 -23.70 9.20
C PRO A 117 8.99 -24.36 9.77
N ASN A 118 8.09 -23.60 10.40
CA ASN A 118 6.81 -24.10 10.90
C ASN A 118 5.71 -24.01 9.83
N SER A 119 5.72 -24.96 8.90
CA SER A 119 4.64 -25.13 7.91
C SER A 119 3.42 -25.91 8.42
N VAL A 120 3.45 -26.32 9.70
CA VAL A 120 2.35 -27.05 10.35
C VAL A 120 1.29 -26.07 10.82
N SER A 121 1.69 -25.00 11.51
CA SER A 121 0.74 -24.05 12.09
C SER A 121 0.94 -22.60 11.66
N LYS A 122 2.12 -22.21 11.14
CA LYS A 122 2.44 -20.78 10.92
C LYS A 122 2.29 -20.34 9.47
N VAL A 123 2.85 -21.07 8.52
CA VAL A 123 2.85 -20.75 7.07
C VAL A 123 2.33 -21.90 6.21
N LEU A 124 1.95 -21.61 4.96
CA LEU A 124 1.36 -22.62 4.04
C LEU A 124 2.39 -23.58 3.44
N GLY A 125 3.65 -23.19 3.37
CA GLY A 125 4.72 -23.99 2.78
C GLY A 125 6.08 -23.29 2.87
N LYS A 126 7.03 -23.76 2.06
CA LYS A 126 8.42 -23.24 2.03
C LYS A 126 8.66 -22.15 0.99
N LEU A 127 7.80 -22.07 -0.02
CA LEU A 127 7.92 -21.13 -1.14
C LEU A 127 7.09 -19.87 -0.88
N PRO A 128 7.39 -18.74 -1.55
CA PRO A 128 6.54 -17.57 -1.55
C PRO A 128 5.09 -17.92 -1.92
N ASP A 129 4.14 -17.35 -1.20
CA ASP A 129 2.72 -17.46 -1.47
C ASP A 129 2.12 -16.05 -1.65
N ARG A 130 0.79 -15.90 -1.53
CA ARG A 130 0.13 -14.62 -1.79
C ARG A 130 0.55 -13.53 -0.80
N ALA A 131 1.09 -13.90 0.36
CA ALA A 131 1.60 -12.93 1.31
C ALA A 131 2.82 -12.18 0.73
N GLU A 132 3.75 -12.89 0.08
CA GLU A 132 4.89 -12.27 -0.60
C GLU A 132 4.44 -11.46 -1.83
N ASP A 133 3.50 -11.97 -2.61
CA ASP A 133 2.93 -11.26 -3.78
C ASP A 133 2.37 -9.89 -3.36
N LEU A 134 1.52 -9.89 -2.33
CA LEU A 134 0.94 -8.67 -1.76
C LEU A 134 2.01 -7.71 -1.22
N ALA A 135 3.03 -8.24 -0.53
CA ALA A 135 4.11 -7.42 0.00
C ALA A 135 4.96 -6.77 -1.10
N LEU A 136 5.28 -7.50 -2.17
CA LEU A 136 6.00 -6.95 -3.32
C LEU A 136 5.15 -5.91 -4.06
N ALA A 137 3.84 -6.15 -4.24
CA ALA A 137 2.93 -5.16 -4.81
C ALA A 137 2.91 -3.86 -3.99
N HIS A 138 2.85 -3.99 -2.66
CA HIS A 138 2.85 -2.87 -1.73
C HIS A 138 4.15 -2.05 -1.80
N LEU A 139 5.30 -2.73 -1.81
CA LEU A 139 6.62 -2.10 -1.93
C LEU A 139 6.86 -1.45 -3.30
N ASN A 140 6.43 -2.09 -4.39
CA ASN A 140 6.46 -1.52 -5.73
C ASN A 140 5.58 -0.26 -5.79
N GLY A 141 4.44 -0.28 -5.09
CA GLY A 141 3.54 0.85 -4.91
C GLY A 141 4.17 2.07 -4.22
N ILE A 142 5.11 1.89 -3.27
CA ILE A 142 5.87 3.01 -2.68
C ILE A 142 6.64 3.73 -3.78
N CYS A 143 7.41 2.97 -4.58
CA CYS A 143 8.25 3.52 -5.63
C CYS A 143 7.41 4.21 -6.71
N ALA A 144 6.28 3.61 -7.10
CA ALA A 144 5.35 4.20 -8.06
C ALA A 144 4.65 5.47 -7.51
N SER A 145 4.41 5.54 -6.21
CA SER A 145 3.90 6.75 -5.55
C SER A 145 4.94 7.88 -5.57
N ILE A 146 6.21 7.57 -5.34
CA ILE A 146 7.32 8.52 -5.44
C ILE A 146 7.45 9.05 -6.88
N GLN A 147 7.36 8.16 -7.88
CA GLN A 147 7.47 8.54 -9.29
C GLN A 147 6.43 9.59 -9.72
N ARG A 148 5.24 9.58 -9.12
CA ARG A 148 4.18 10.55 -9.39
C ARG A 148 4.56 11.98 -9.01
N VAL A 149 5.30 12.16 -7.91
CA VAL A 149 5.72 13.49 -7.43
C VAL A 149 7.14 13.86 -7.86
N TYR A 150 7.90 12.88 -8.35
CA TYR A 150 9.28 13.03 -8.78
C TYR A 150 9.58 12.07 -9.95
N ALA A 151 9.64 12.60 -11.17
CA ALA A 151 9.64 11.78 -12.40
C ALA A 151 10.70 10.65 -12.47
N PRO A 152 11.96 10.82 -12.01
CA PRO A 152 12.92 9.71 -11.95
C PRO A 152 12.50 8.58 -11.00
N GLY A 153 11.65 8.87 -10.02
CA GLY A 153 11.09 7.89 -9.10
C GLY A 153 12.10 7.33 -8.11
N ALA A 154 11.85 6.10 -7.66
CA ALA A 154 12.71 5.38 -6.74
C ALA A 154 12.86 3.91 -7.15
N LYS A 155 13.95 3.28 -6.71
CA LYS A 155 14.17 1.84 -6.85
C LYS A 155 14.48 1.21 -5.50
N LEU A 156 13.80 0.12 -5.19
CA LEU A 156 13.99 -0.61 -3.95
C LEU A 156 14.83 -1.87 -4.18
N THR A 157 15.98 -1.97 -3.53
CA THR A 157 16.77 -3.20 -3.47
C THR A 157 16.39 -4.01 -2.23
N ILE A 158 15.75 -5.16 -2.41
CA ILE A 158 15.53 -6.15 -1.36
C ILE A 158 16.81 -6.94 -1.16
N ILE A 159 17.36 -6.90 0.06
CA ILE A 159 18.60 -7.56 0.42
C ILE A 159 18.25 -8.76 1.29
N SER A 160 18.32 -9.96 0.72
CA SER A 160 17.97 -11.19 1.44
C SER A 160 19.03 -11.51 2.50
N ASP A 161 18.56 -11.65 3.73
CA ASP A 161 19.32 -12.10 4.89
C ASP A 161 19.15 -13.62 5.14
N GLY A 162 18.60 -14.37 4.17
CA GLY A 162 18.31 -15.79 4.30
C GLY A 162 19.53 -16.62 4.71
N LEU A 163 20.62 -16.57 3.93
CA LEU A 163 21.85 -17.29 4.28
C LEU A 163 22.53 -16.79 5.55
N VAL A 164 22.15 -15.63 6.08
CA VAL A 164 22.73 -15.13 7.33
C VAL A 164 22.23 -15.96 8.53
N TYR A 165 20.97 -16.42 8.47
CA TYR A 165 20.27 -17.02 9.62
C TYR A 165 19.77 -18.45 9.44
N ASN A 166 19.67 -18.96 8.20
CA ASN A 166 18.95 -20.20 7.92
C ASN A 166 19.47 -21.42 8.72
N ASP A 167 20.79 -21.54 8.87
CA ASP A 167 21.43 -22.61 9.66
C ASP A 167 21.08 -22.54 11.16
N LEU A 168 20.93 -21.34 11.73
CA LEU A 168 20.47 -21.14 13.10
C LEU A 168 18.99 -21.54 13.28
N LEU A 169 18.19 -21.42 12.22
CA LEU A 169 16.75 -21.66 12.22
C LEU A 169 16.34 -23.03 11.68
N GLY A 170 17.31 -23.90 11.35
CA GLY A 170 17.06 -25.24 10.82
C GLY A 170 16.47 -25.25 9.41
N VAL A 171 16.68 -24.20 8.63
CA VAL A 171 16.24 -24.08 7.24
C VAL A 171 17.40 -24.43 6.31
N ALA A 172 17.19 -25.40 5.41
CA ALA A 172 18.23 -25.87 4.51
C ALA A 172 18.64 -24.78 3.49
N ASP A 173 19.92 -24.73 3.11
CA ASP A 173 20.43 -23.76 2.13
C ASP A 173 19.68 -23.83 0.77
N LYS A 174 19.28 -25.03 0.35
CA LYS A 174 18.45 -25.25 -0.86
C LYS A 174 17.04 -24.65 -0.76
N ASP A 175 16.47 -24.60 0.44
CA ASP A 175 15.15 -24.00 0.67
C ASP A 175 15.26 -22.47 0.59
N VAL A 176 16.37 -21.88 1.06
CA VAL A 176 16.68 -20.45 0.88
C VAL A 176 16.84 -20.10 -0.61
N TRP A 177 17.57 -20.95 -1.35
CA TRP A 177 17.71 -20.80 -2.80
C TRP A 177 16.35 -20.82 -3.50
N ALA A 178 15.55 -21.88 -3.28
CA ALA A 178 14.25 -22.06 -3.91
C ALA A 178 13.27 -20.94 -3.59
N TYR A 179 13.25 -20.46 -2.33
CA TYR A 179 12.44 -19.31 -1.93
C TYR A 179 12.85 -18.05 -2.68
N GLY A 180 14.15 -17.74 -2.72
CA GLY A 180 14.68 -16.56 -3.39
C GLY A 180 14.46 -16.56 -4.90
N GLU A 181 14.66 -17.69 -5.58
CA GLU A 181 14.41 -17.83 -7.02
C GLU A 181 12.91 -17.68 -7.33
N SER A 182 12.05 -18.32 -6.52
CA SER A 182 10.60 -18.19 -6.67
C SER A 182 10.13 -16.75 -6.46
N LEU A 183 10.73 -16.01 -5.52
CA LEU A 183 10.40 -14.61 -5.26
C LEU A 183 10.81 -13.69 -6.42
N ARG A 184 12.00 -13.91 -7.00
CA ARG A 184 12.47 -13.18 -8.19
C ARG A 184 11.58 -13.46 -9.39
N LYS A 185 11.22 -14.73 -9.61
CA LYS A 185 10.30 -15.13 -10.68
C LYS A 185 8.93 -14.47 -10.51
N LEU A 186 8.38 -14.46 -9.29
CA LEU A 186 7.13 -13.80 -8.97
C LEU A 186 7.17 -12.29 -9.31
N ALA A 187 8.25 -11.60 -8.94
CA ALA A 187 8.40 -10.17 -9.26
C ALA A 187 8.42 -9.88 -10.77
N ILE A 188 9.02 -10.78 -11.57
CA ILE A 188 9.02 -10.68 -13.04
C ILE A 188 7.62 -10.94 -13.60
N GLU A 189 6.97 -12.04 -13.18
CA GLU A 189 5.62 -12.43 -13.65
C GLU A 189 4.56 -11.36 -13.33
N ARG A 190 4.75 -10.60 -12.26
CA ARG A 190 3.86 -9.51 -11.83
C ARG A 190 4.28 -8.13 -12.31
N GLU A 191 5.38 -8.04 -13.06
CA GLU A 191 5.92 -6.77 -13.58
C GLU A 191 6.23 -5.75 -12.46
N TYR A 192 6.76 -6.22 -11.32
CA TYR A 192 7.22 -5.35 -10.22
C TYR A 192 8.58 -4.72 -10.54
N THR A 193 8.59 -3.86 -11.56
CA THR A 193 9.78 -3.28 -12.19
C THR A 193 10.59 -2.34 -11.30
N ASN A 194 10.04 -1.89 -10.16
CA ASN A 194 10.76 -1.02 -9.22
C ASN A 194 11.53 -1.76 -8.13
N ILE A 195 11.51 -3.10 -8.16
CA ILE A 195 12.16 -3.95 -7.16
C ILE A 195 13.38 -4.63 -7.79
N ALA A 196 14.52 -4.49 -7.13
CA ALA A 196 15.75 -5.22 -7.39
C ALA A 196 16.05 -6.15 -6.21
N PHE A 197 16.88 -7.16 -6.44
CA PHE A 197 17.27 -8.14 -5.43
C PHE A 197 18.78 -8.21 -5.26
N CYS A 198 19.21 -8.32 -4.00
CA CYS A 198 20.58 -8.57 -3.60
C CYS A 198 20.59 -9.81 -2.68
N ARG A 199 21.49 -10.75 -2.94
CA ARG A 199 21.73 -11.93 -2.11
C ARG A 199 22.97 -11.71 -1.25
N LEU A 200 23.20 -12.60 -0.28
CA LEU A 200 24.42 -12.55 0.53
C LEU A 200 25.70 -12.61 -0.32
N ARG A 201 25.69 -13.38 -1.41
CA ARG A 201 26.82 -13.49 -2.35
C ARG A 201 27.25 -12.13 -2.91
N ASP A 202 26.30 -11.21 -3.11
CA ASP A 202 26.57 -9.89 -3.70
C ASP A 202 27.15 -8.89 -2.69
N LEU A 203 27.18 -9.26 -1.39
CA LEU A 203 27.77 -8.46 -0.30
C LEU A 203 29.20 -8.87 0.04
N VAL A 204 29.64 -10.03 -0.44
CA VAL A 204 30.94 -10.62 -0.13
C VAL A 204 31.74 -10.84 -1.40
N ASN A 205 33.07 -10.81 -1.30
CA ASN A 205 33.93 -11.07 -2.44
C ASN A 205 34.41 -12.53 -2.38
N ILE A 206 33.90 -13.37 -3.27
CA ILE A 206 34.31 -14.77 -3.44
C ILE A 206 34.43 -15.02 -4.95
N ASP A 207 35.51 -15.71 -5.34
CA ASP A 207 35.79 -16.07 -6.73
C ASP A 207 34.82 -17.17 -7.20
N LEU A 208 33.68 -16.74 -7.76
CA LEU A 208 32.63 -17.57 -8.33
C LEU A 208 32.02 -16.84 -9.53
N PRO A 209 31.37 -17.56 -10.47
CA PRO A 209 30.62 -16.96 -11.55
C PRO A 209 29.52 -16.00 -11.06
N ASP A 210 29.14 -15.04 -11.90
CA ASP A 210 28.07 -14.09 -11.60
C ASP A 210 26.69 -14.74 -11.51
N GLU A 211 26.41 -15.60 -12.47
CA GLU A 211 25.23 -16.44 -12.47
C GLU A 211 25.54 -17.74 -11.74
N LEU A 212 24.76 -18.02 -10.69
CA LEU A 212 24.88 -19.23 -9.91
C LEU A 212 23.70 -20.14 -10.21
N ASP A 213 23.95 -21.43 -10.34
CA ASP A 213 22.91 -22.45 -10.24
C ASP A 213 22.71 -22.89 -8.78
N GLU A 214 21.72 -23.75 -8.54
CA GLU A 214 21.41 -24.26 -7.20
C GLU A 214 22.63 -24.95 -6.56
N ILE A 215 23.31 -25.82 -7.30
CA ILE A 215 24.40 -26.64 -6.78
C ILE A 215 25.57 -25.75 -6.32
N THR A 216 25.95 -24.79 -7.15
CA THR A 216 27.05 -23.86 -6.88
C THR A 216 26.70 -22.94 -5.71
N TYR A 217 25.47 -22.43 -5.65
CA TYR A 217 25.00 -21.60 -4.55
C TYR A 217 25.00 -22.35 -3.22
N VAL A 218 24.39 -23.55 -3.20
CA VAL A 218 24.23 -24.37 -1.99
C VAL A 218 25.58 -24.86 -1.47
N SER A 219 26.46 -25.36 -2.35
CA SER A 219 27.80 -25.81 -1.96
C SER A 219 28.67 -24.69 -1.39
N ASN A 220 28.40 -23.43 -1.76
CA ASN A 220 29.12 -22.25 -1.27
C ASN A 220 28.41 -21.45 -0.18
N ALA A 221 27.22 -21.87 0.26
CA ALA A 221 26.44 -21.16 1.29
C ALA A 221 27.25 -20.87 2.57
N THR A 222 28.00 -21.86 3.04
CA THR A 222 28.91 -21.71 4.20
C THR A 222 30.05 -20.74 3.92
N ASN A 223 30.59 -20.72 2.69
CA ASN A 223 31.65 -19.79 2.31
C ASN A 223 31.14 -18.34 2.30
N PHE A 224 29.92 -18.10 1.80
CA PHE A 224 29.29 -16.78 1.86
C PHE A 224 29.10 -16.29 3.30
N ARG A 225 28.57 -17.13 4.18
CA ARG A 225 28.45 -16.83 5.62
C ARG A 225 29.80 -16.49 6.25
N ARG A 226 30.81 -17.33 6.02
CA ARG A 226 32.15 -17.13 6.58
C ARG A 226 32.79 -15.83 6.08
N ALA A 227 32.67 -15.54 4.79
CA ALA A 227 33.20 -14.30 4.20
C ALA A 227 32.53 -13.05 4.81
N LEU A 228 31.21 -13.09 5.04
CA LEU A 228 30.50 -12.02 5.72
C LEU A 228 31.03 -11.82 7.14
N LEU A 229 31.04 -12.89 7.95
CA LEU A 229 31.41 -12.82 9.36
C LEU A 229 32.87 -12.39 9.55
N ASN A 230 33.80 -12.96 8.78
CA ASN A 230 35.22 -12.60 8.88
C ASN A 230 35.47 -11.13 8.56
N ARG A 231 34.68 -10.53 7.66
CA ARG A 231 34.91 -9.16 7.20
C ARG A 231 34.18 -8.11 8.02
N PHE A 232 33.01 -8.44 8.58
CA PHE A 232 32.09 -7.45 9.13
C PHE A 232 31.67 -7.70 10.58
N SER A 233 32.00 -8.85 11.17
CA SER A 233 31.75 -9.10 12.59
C SER A 233 32.72 -8.31 13.48
N ARG A 234 32.26 -8.01 14.69
CA ARG A 234 33.05 -7.44 15.76
C ARG A 234 33.64 -8.56 16.65
N PRO A 235 34.98 -8.68 16.80
CA PRO A 235 35.58 -9.68 17.68
C PRO A 235 35.22 -9.49 19.16
N ASP A 236 34.89 -8.26 19.55
CA ASP A 236 34.52 -7.84 20.90
C ASP A 236 33.01 -7.85 21.16
N TRP A 237 32.21 -8.48 20.26
CA TRP A 237 30.75 -8.49 20.38
C TRP A 237 30.30 -9.09 21.72
N ASN A 238 29.54 -8.31 22.49
CA ASN A 238 29.04 -8.71 23.81
C ASN A 238 27.61 -8.24 24.03
N TRP A 239 26.74 -9.19 24.36
CA TRP A 239 25.34 -8.92 24.67
C TRP A 239 25.12 -7.83 25.72
N LYS A 240 25.94 -7.77 26.79
CA LYS A 240 25.73 -6.79 27.89
C LYS A 240 25.80 -5.33 27.43
N GLU A 241 26.67 -5.04 26.47
CA GLU A 241 26.83 -3.72 25.87
C GLU A 241 25.77 -3.49 24.79
N VAL A 242 25.63 -4.45 23.88
CA VAL A 242 24.72 -4.36 22.73
C VAL A 242 23.26 -4.22 23.17
N SER A 243 22.86 -4.85 24.29
CA SER A 243 21.52 -4.73 24.85
C SER A 243 21.19 -3.34 25.39
N GLN A 244 22.17 -2.45 25.57
CA GLN A 244 21.90 -1.06 25.96
C GLN A 244 21.33 -0.23 24.80
N ASN A 245 21.46 -0.72 23.56
CA ASN A 245 20.87 -0.08 22.40
C ASN A 245 19.37 -0.43 22.29
N GLU A 246 18.54 0.61 22.23
CA GLU A 246 17.08 0.50 22.17
C GLU A 246 16.57 -0.26 20.93
N ASP A 247 17.13 0.02 19.74
CA ASP A 247 16.77 -0.68 18.49
C ASP A 247 17.12 -2.17 18.56
N VAL A 248 18.24 -2.51 19.22
CA VAL A 248 18.64 -3.90 19.43
C VAL A 248 17.67 -4.59 20.38
N CYS A 249 17.28 -3.96 21.48
CA CYS A 249 16.27 -4.49 22.39
C CYS A 249 14.91 -4.71 21.71
N LEU A 250 14.46 -3.78 20.87
CA LEU A 250 13.23 -3.92 20.09
C LEU A 250 13.32 -5.13 19.15
N THR A 251 14.45 -5.29 18.46
CA THR A 251 14.70 -6.42 17.55
C THR A 251 14.74 -7.75 18.32
N TYR A 252 15.46 -7.81 19.44
CA TYR A 252 15.55 -8.99 20.31
C TYR A 252 14.16 -9.46 20.78
N ARG A 253 13.34 -8.53 21.29
CA ARG A 253 11.96 -8.84 21.73
C ARG A 253 11.11 -9.39 20.58
N GLY A 254 11.29 -8.87 19.37
CA GLY A 254 10.70 -9.42 18.15
C GLY A 254 11.14 -10.85 17.89
N TYR A 255 12.45 -11.12 17.90
CA TYR A 255 12.99 -12.46 17.70
C TYR A 255 12.44 -13.47 18.70
N ILE A 256 12.47 -13.16 20.00
CA ILE A 256 11.97 -14.08 21.03
C ILE A 256 10.49 -14.44 20.78
N ARG A 257 9.67 -13.47 20.37
CA ARG A 257 8.25 -13.71 20.08
C ARG A 257 8.04 -14.69 18.93
N PHE A 258 8.82 -14.60 17.85
CA PHE A 258 8.60 -15.44 16.67
C PHE A 258 9.34 -16.78 16.73
N LEU A 259 10.52 -16.82 17.36
CA LEU A 259 11.36 -18.03 17.47
C LEU A 259 10.68 -19.15 18.26
N GLU A 260 9.89 -18.81 19.29
CA GLU A 260 9.16 -19.83 20.05
C GLU A 260 8.24 -20.66 19.15
N THR A 261 7.47 -20.01 18.27
CA THR A 261 6.59 -20.71 17.32
C THR A 261 7.34 -21.28 16.13
N ASP A 262 8.37 -20.62 15.62
CA ASP A 262 9.14 -21.11 14.46
C ASP A 262 9.85 -22.43 14.78
N LEU A 263 10.48 -22.51 15.95
CA LEU A 263 11.36 -23.61 16.29
C LEU A 263 10.67 -24.75 17.04
N GLN A 264 9.37 -24.66 17.33
CA GLN A 264 8.66 -25.67 18.13
C GLN A 264 8.69 -27.06 17.50
N HIS A 265 8.72 -27.16 16.16
CA HIS A 265 8.80 -28.44 15.44
C HIS A 265 10.23 -28.81 15.05
N VAL A 266 11.15 -27.84 15.04
CA VAL A 266 12.59 -28.07 14.84
C VAL A 266 13.22 -28.68 16.09
N TYR A 267 12.85 -28.14 17.26
CA TYR A 267 13.33 -28.57 18.57
C TYR A 267 12.16 -28.89 19.51
N PRO A 268 11.39 -29.97 19.25
CA PRO A 268 10.19 -30.27 20.01
C PRO A 268 10.45 -30.38 21.51
N VAL A 269 9.52 -29.82 22.29
CA VAL A 269 9.45 -30.01 23.73
C VAL A 269 8.90 -31.41 24.00
N GLY A 270 9.56 -32.15 24.87
CA GLY A 270 9.23 -33.53 25.19
C GLY A 270 10.17 -34.07 26.27
N GLU A 271 10.27 -35.39 26.39
CA GLU A 271 11.09 -36.05 27.43
C GLU A 271 12.54 -35.54 27.47
N ASN A 272 13.14 -35.31 26.30
CA ASN A 272 14.54 -34.89 26.17
C ASN A 272 14.74 -33.35 26.21
N ARG A 273 13.67 -32.56 26.23
CA ARG A 273 13.72 -31.08 26.18
C ARG A 273 12.54 -30.47 26.91
N SER A 274 12.80 -29.93 28.11
CA SER A 274 11.81 -29.17 28.86
C SER A 274 11.50 -27.82 28.21
N LYS A 275 10.35 -27.22 28.55
CA LYS A 275 9.98 -25.86 28.13
C LYS A 275 11.05 -24.82 28.49
N THR A 276 11.63 -24.92 29.67
CA THR A 276 12.71 -24.02 30.12
C THR A 276 13.98 -24.19 29.28
N LYS A 277 14.36 -25.43 28.94
CA LYS A 277 15.52 -25.70 28.08
C LYS A 277 15.29 -25.17 26.66
N PHE A 278 14.07 -25.30 26.14
CA PHE A 278 13.67 -24.72 24.85
C PHE A 278 13.80 -23.19 24.85
N LYS A 279 13.21 -22.50 25.84
CA LYS A 279 13.29 -21.04 25.98
C LYS A 279 14.73 -20.52 26.08
N ARG A 280 15.58 -21.17 26.87
CA ARG A 280 17.01 -20.82 26.93
C ARG A 280 17.73 -21.01 25.59
N GLY A 281 17.35 -22.03 24.84
CA GLY A 281 17.85 -22.28 23.50
C GLY A 281 17.43 -21.20 22.50
N THR A 282 16.16 -20.78 22.51
CA THR A 282 15.66 -19.71 21.63
C THR A 282 16.30 -18.35 21.97
N GLU A 283 16.54 -18.06 23.25
CA GLU A 283 17.32 -16.88 23.67
C GLU A 283 18.78 -16.92 23.19
N ALA A 284 19.42 -18.09 23.21
CA ALA A 284 20.78 -18.24 22.69
C ALA A 284 20.81 -18.03 21.17
N ILE A 285 19.88 -18.63 20.43
CA ILE A 285 19.73 -18.43 18.98
C ILE A 285 19.47 -16.95 18.66
N ALA A 286 18.60 -16.27 19.41
CA ALA A 286 18.30 -14.85 19.20
C ALA A 286 19.55 -13.97 19.36
N ARG A 287 20.45 -14.27 20.31
CA ARG A 287 21.72 -13.55 20.48
C ARG A 287 22.66 -13.78 19.31
N GLU A 288 22.79 -15.03 18.84
CA GLU A 288 23.58 -15.35 17.64
C GLU A 288 23.04 -14.62 16.40
N MET A 289 21.71 -14.60 16.22
CA MET A 289 21.07 -13.85 15.14
C MET A 289 21.40 -12.35 15.22
N LEU A 290 21.41 -11.75 16.40
CA LEU A 290 21.77 -10.33 16.55
C LEU A 290 23.25 -10.06 16.22
N ALA A 291 24.16 -10.94 16.63
CA ALA A 291 25.58 -10.83 16.29
C ALA A 291 25.80 -10.91 14.77
N ARG A 292 25.20 -11.91 14.11
CA ARG A 292 25.26 -12.04 12.64
C ARG A 292 24.53 -10.90 11.93
N GLY A 293 23.43 -10.43 12.50
CA GLY A 293 22.64 -9.32 11.97
C GLY A 293 23.38 -7.98 12.02
N GLU A 294 24.24 -7.75 13.03
CA GLU A 294 25.12 -6.59 13.05
C GLU A 294 26.17 -6.66 11.94
N ALA A 295 26.82 -7.82 11.75
CA ALA A 295 27.77 -8.03 10.65
C ALA A 295 27.10 -7.80 9.29
N PHE A 296 25.90 -8.32 9.10
CA PHE A 296 25.09 -8.08 7.90
C PHE A 296 24.73 -6.60 7.73
N ALA A 297 24.29 -5.91 8.78
CA ALA A 297 23.98 -4.49 8.72
C ALA A 297 25.21 -3.64 8.36
N ASN A 298 26.40 -4.00 8.84
CA ASN A 298 27.66 -3.35 8.48
C ASN A 298 28.02 -3.58 7.01
N ALA A 299 27.86 -4.81 6.50
CA ALA A 299 28.08 -5.10 5.08
C ALA A 299 27.14 -4.28 4.19
N VAL A 300 25.87 -4.21 4.57
CA VAL A 300 24.89 -3.39 3.85
C VAL A 300 25.23 -1.91 3.92
N ARG A 301 25.57 -1.36 5.09
CA ARG A 301 25.97 0.05 5.22
C ARG A 301 27.19 0.39 4.35
N LYS A 302 28.12 -0.55 4.21
CA LYS A 302 29.31 -0.36 3.37
C LYS A 302 28.97 -0.33 1.87
N ARG A 303 28.02 -1.14 1.42
CA ARG A 303 27.64 -1.24 -0.01
C ARG A 303 26.58 -0.21 -0.42
N TYR A 304 25.67 0.15 0.48
CA TYR A 304 24.46 0.94 0.22
C TYR A 304 24.38 2.17 1.13
N GLY A 305 25.52 2.82 1.40
CA GLY A 305 25.62 3.93 2.35
C GLY A 305 24.87 5.19 1.91
N ASP A 306 24.62 5.33 0.61
CA ASP A 306 23.89 6.39 -0.08
C ASP A 306 22.43 6.04 -0.40
N TYR A 307 21.93 4.90 0.12
CA TYR A 307 20.55 4.44 -0.07
C TYR A 307 19.69 4.84 1.12
N VAL A 308 18.41 5.18 0.86
CA VAL A 308 17.41 5.31 1.94
C VAL A 308 17.19 3.93 2.57
N ARG A 309 17.52 3.82 3.86
CA ARG A 309 17.53 2.56 4.60
C ARG A 309 16.15 2.24 5.17
N LEU A 310 15.44 1.31 4.56
CA LEU A 310 14.18 0.77 5.08
C LEU A 310 14.43 -0.44 6.02
N SER A 311 13.44 -0.78 6.84
CA SER A 311 13.51 -1.86 7.82
C SER A 311 12.15 -2.48 8.10
N ILE A 312 12.11 -3.79 8.33
CA ILE A 312 10.93 -4.51 8.83
C ILE A 312 10.85 -4.53 10.37
N HIS A 313 11.91 -4.16 11.07
CA HIS A 313 11.92 -4.09 12.53
C HIS A 313 11.53 -2.71 13.04
N PRO A 314 10.81 -2.60 14.17
CA PRO A 314 10.64 -1.35 14.89
C PRO A 314 12.00 -0.68 15.19
N SER A 315 12.03 0.64 15.11
CA SER A 315 13.22 1.46 15.34
C SER A 315 12.85 2.82 15.90
N THR A 316 13.78 3.39 16.64
CA THR A 316 13.83 4.81 17.02
C THR A 316 13.72 5.73 15.80
N GLY A 317 14.20 5.30 14.63
CA GLY A 317 14.19 6.06 13.38
C GLY A 317 15.53 6.73 13.05
N ALA A 318 16.53 6.62 13.93
CA ALA A 318 17.81 7.32 13.77
C ALA A 318 18.66 6.84 12.59
N THR A 319 18.54 5.58 12.19
CA THR A 319 19.40 4.94 11.18
C THR A 319 18.65 4.14 10.11
N LYS A 320 17.34 3.93 10.30
CA LYS A 320 16.47 3.17 9.40
C LYS A 320 15.01 3.59 9.55
N LEU A 321 14.26 3.54 8.45
CA LEU A 321 12.82 3.80 8.41
C LEU A 321 12.06 2.47 8.48
N SER A 322 11.35 2.24 9.59
CA SER A 322 10.56 1.03 9.80
C SER A 322 9.25 1.08 9.03
N ILE A 323 9.02 0.15 8.10
CA ILE A 323 7.82 0.07 7.27
C ILE A 323 7.03 -1.23 7.49
N SER A 324 5.71 -1.16 7.28
CA SER A 324 4.86 -2.35 7.14
C SER A 324 5.01 -2.90 5.73
N LEU A 325 5.17 -4.22 5.62
CA LEU A 325 5.21 -4.89 4.32
C LEU A 325 3.83 -5.29 3.84
N LEU A 326 2.88 -5.47 4.76
CA LEU A 326 1.54 -5.93 4.44
C LEU A 326 0.52 -4.84 4.79
N PRO A 327 -0.41 -4.52 3.88
CA PRO A 327 -1.50 -3.58 4.12
C PRO A 327 -2.65 -4.27 4.88
N THR A 328 -2.34 -4.92 6.02
CA THR A 328 -3.31 -5.70 6.79
C THR A 328 -3.89 -4.91 7.95
N THR A 329 -5.12 -5.25 8.35
CA THR A 329 -5.75 -4.68 9.56
C THR A 329 -5.36 -5.42 10.85
N SER A 330 -4.68 -6.56 10.75
CA SER A 330 -4.19 -7.31 11.91
C SER A 330 -2.84 -6.81 12.44
N THR A 331 -2.37 -7.39 13.55
CA THR A 331 -1.08 -7.02 14.15
C THR A 331 0.07 -7.21 13.17
N PHE A 332 1.08 -6.35 13.27
CA PHE A 332 2.28 -6.41 12.44
C PHE A 332 2.88 -7.82 12.36
N THR A 333 3.14 -8.25 11.13
CA THR A 333 3.85 -9.47 10.78
C THR A 333 4.63 -9.24 9.48
N THR A 334 5.40 -10.24 9.07
CA THR A 334 6.09 -10.28 7.78
C THR A 334 5.56 -11.45 6.95
N PRO A 335 5.59 -11.37 5.61
CA PRO A 335 4.93 -12.35 4.75
C PRO A 335 5.49 -13.77 4.91
N TRP A 336 6.74 -13.91 5.33
CA TRP A 336 7.36 -15.21 5.60
C TRP A 336 7.04 -15.80 6.98
N HIS A 337 6.27 -15.10 7.80
CA HIS A 337 5.83 -15.54 9.13
C HIS A 337 4.31 -15.64 9.27
N CYS A 338 3.54 -15.50 8.19
CA CYS A 338 2.08 -15.58 8.21
C CYS A 338 1.51 -16.12 6.89
N SER A 339 0.19 -16.27 6.87
CA SER A 339 -0.63 -16.36 5.67
C SER A 339 -1.59 -15.15 5.64
N VAL A 340 -2.08 -14.78 4.47
CA VAL A 340 -3.05 -13.67 4.30
C VAL A 340 -4.45 -14.21 4.02
N ALA A 341 -5.46 -13.47 4.48
CA ALA A 341 -6.86 -13.72 4.20
C ALA A 341 -7.53 -12.49 3.57
N TYR A 342 -8.28 -12.69 2.48
CA TYR A 342 -9.05 -11.64 1.80
C TYR A 342 -10.53 -11.78 2.15
N MET A 343 -11.10 -10.76 2.77
CA MET A 343 -12.54 -10.70 3.03
C MET A 343 -13.28 -10.31 1.75
N LEU A 344 -14.58 -10.58 1.69
CA LEU A 344 -15.41 -10.30 0.52
C LEU A 344 -15.36 -8.81 0.13
N ASP A 345 -15.21 -7.96 1.14
CA ASP A 345 -15.16 -6.52 1.01
C ASP A 345 -13.79 -5.91 0.68
N GLY A 346 -12.82 -6.76 0.35
CA GLY A 346 -11.46 -6.38 0.00
C GLY A 346 -10.54 -6.14 1.19
N THR A 347 -11.04 -6.24 2.43
CA THR A 347 -10.18 -6.17 3.62
C THR A 347 -9.20 -7.32 3.65
N VAL A 348 -7.92 -7.01 3.91
CA VAL A 348 -6.88 -8.02 4.07
C VAL A 348 -6.51 -8.15 5.55
N THR A 349 -6.52 -9.38 6.04
CA THR A 349 -5.97 -9.74 7.35
C THR A 349 -4.80 -10.70 7.16
N SER A 350 -3.94 -10.78 8.18
CA SER A 350 -2.86 -11.77 8.22
C SER A 350 -2.85 -12.49 9.56
N GLY A 351 -2.46 -13.76 9.53
CA GLY A 351 -2.43 -14.61 10.72
C GLY A 351 -1.61 -15.86 10.52
N MET A 352 -1.49 -16.66 11.58
CA MET A 352 -0.92 -18.00 11.46
C MET A 352 -1.86 -18.89 10.66
N ARG A 353 -1.30 -19.77 9.82
CA ARG A 353 -2.07 -20.77 9.05
C ARG A 353 -3.15 -21.45 9.91
N SER A 354 -2.78 -21.97 11.08
CA SER A 354 -3.70 -22.74 11.93
C SER A 354 -4.86 -21.92 12.48
N ASP A 355 -4.70 -20.61 12.61
CA ASP A 355 -5.77 -19.74 13.13
C ASP A 355 -6.76 -19.43 12.00
N LEU A 356 -6.26 -19.19 10.78
CA LEU A 356 -7.09 -18.99 9.61
C LEU A 356 -7.83 -20.27 9.18
N GLU A 357 -7.22 -21.45 9.33
CA GLU A 357 -7.87 -22.74 9.04
C GLU A 357 -9.03 -23.05 10.02
N LYS A 358 -8.98 -22.51 11.24
CA LYS A 358 -10.05 -22.69 12.24
C LYS A 358 -11.22 -21.74 12.05
N ASP A 359 -11.04 -20.66 11.30
CA ASP A 359 -12.12 -19.73 11.02
C ASP A 359 -13.06 -20.35 9.98
N GLU A 360 -14.26 -20.74 10.43
CA GLU A 360 -15.26 -21.39 9.57
C GLU A 360 -15.71 -20.49 8.41
N LYS A 361 -15.54 -19.17 8.53
CA LYS A 361 -15.85 -18.21 7.46
C LYS A 361 -14.82 -18.23 6.34
N LEU A 362 -13.64 -18.80 6.55
CA LEU A 362 -12.55 -18.77 5.58
C LEU A 362 -12.41 -20.11 4.86
N GLU A 363 -11.99 -20.05 3.61
CA GLU A 363 -11.54 -21.19 2.82
C GLU A 363 -10.11 -20.98 2.29
N LEU A 364 -9.35 -22.07 2.20
CA LEU A 364 -8.01 -22.08 1.62
C LEU A 364 -8.09 -22.14 0.10
N VAL A 365 -7.50 -21.17 -0.56
CA VAL A 365 -7.39 -21.08 -2.02
C VAL A 365 -6.07 -21.69 -2.49
N TYR A 366 -6.16 -22.47 -3.56
CA TYR A 366 -5.01 -23.08 -4.22
C TYR A 366 -4.70 -22.34 -5.52
N GLU A 367 -3.41 -22.10 -5.77
CA GLU A 367 -2.90 -21.59 -7.04
C GLU A 367 -1.81 -22.53 -7.55
N ASN A 368 -1.95 -22.98 -8.81
CA ASN A 368 -1.05 -23.98 -9.41
C ASN A 368 -0.88 -25.22 -8.51
N ASP A 369 -2.01 -25.76 -8.03
CA ASP A 369 -2.10 -26.91 -7.12
C ASP A 369 -1.35 -26.76 -5.79
N ARG A 370 -1.05 -25.53 -5.37
CA ARG A 370 -0.40 -25.23 -4.09
C ARG A 370 -1.26 -24.31 -3.22
N PRO A 371 -1.30 -24.51 -1.90
CA PRO A 371 -2.01 -23.60 -1.01
C PRO A 371 -1.38 -22.20 -1.09
N SER A 372 -2.21 -21.18 -1.30
CA SER A 372 -1.72 -19.83 -1.60
C SER A 372 -2.19 -18.75 -0.62
N TYR A 373 -3.47 -18.75 -0.23
CA TYR A 373 -4.05 -17.78 0.70
C TYR A 373 -5.43 -18.21 1.18
N PHE A 374 -5.99 -17.51 2.15
CA PHE A 374 -7.37 -17.70 2.58
C PHE A 374 -8.29 -16.63 2.00
N ARG A 375 -9.57 -16.95 1.79
CA ARG A 375 -10.59 -15.92 1.53
C ARG A 375 -11.86 -16.23 2.28
N GLU A 376 -12.68 -15.21 2.48
CA GLU A 376 -14.04 -15.39 2.98
C GLU A 376 -14.84 -16.29 2.02
N LYS A 377 -15.49 -17.32 2.57
CA LYS A 377 -16.35 -18.25 1.82
C LYS A 377 -17.55 -17.48 1.28
N SER A 378 -17.78 -17.63 -0.02
CA SER A 378 -18.94 -17.05 -0.67
C SER A 378 -19.26 -17.81 -1.94
N ASP A 379 -20.56 -18.02 -2.20
CA ASP A 379 -21.08 -18.58 -3.45
C ASP A 379 -20.89 -17.63 -4.65
N LEU A 380 -20.56 -16.36 -4.40
CA LEU A 380 -20.22 -15.37 -5.42
C LEU A 380 -18.98 -15.77 -6.23
N PHE A 381 -18.09 -16.60 -5.68
CA PHE A 381 -16.86 -17.04 -6.32
C PHE A 381 -17.00 -18.33 -7.15
N SER A 382 -18.21 -18.81 -7.41
CA SER A 382 -18.46 -20.03 -8.19
C SER A 382 -19.68 -19.88 -9.10
N TRP A 383 -19.50 -20.11 -10.39
CA TRP A 383 -20.55 -20.21 -11.40
C TRP A 383 -19.99 -20.84 -12.69
N ALA A 384 -20.89 -21.29 -13.58
CA ALA A 384 -20.56 -22.02 -14.81
C ALA A 384 -19.70 -23.28 -14.58
N GLU A 385 -19.87 -23.96 -13.44
CA GLU A 385 -19.09 -25.17 -13.08
C GLU A 385 -19.28 -26.29 -14.11
N GLU A 386 -20.48 -26.42 -14.69
CA GLU A 386 -20.79 -27.35 -15.77
C GLU A 386 -19.99 -27.09 -17.06
N LYS A 387 -19.52 -25.84 -17.25
CA LYS A 387 -18.65 -25.44 -18.36
C LYS A 387 -17.17 -25.40 -17.98
N GLY A 388 -16.83 -25.70 -16.72
CA GLY A 388 -15.46 -25.76 -16.21
C GLY A 388 -15.13 -24.72 -15.14
N GLY A 389 -16.07 -23.83 -14.82
CA GLY A 389 -15.96 -22.87 -13.72
C GLY A 389 -15.00 -21.71 -13.99
N ILE A 390 -14.84 -20.90 -12.96
CA ILE A 390 -14.05 -19.67 -12.94
C ILE A 390 -12.96 -19.71 -11.87
N GLU A 391 -11.98 -18.82 -12.00
CA GLU A 391 -10.99 -18.52 -10.98
C GLU A 391 -11.09 -17.04 -10.59
N CYS A 392 -11.19 -16.75 -9.29
CA CYS A 392 -11.27 -15.40 -8.72
C CYS A 392 -10.03 -15.07 -7.91
N LYS A 393 -9.28 -14.06 -8.34
CA LYS A 393 -8.04 -13.60 -7.71
C LYS A 393 -8.21 -12.16 -7.20
N PRO A 394 -7.79 -11.84 -5.96
CA PRO A 394 -7.85 -10.47 -5.46
C PRO A 394 -6.88 -9.57 -6.23
N ILE A 395 -7.25 -8.31 -6.38
CA ILE A 395 -6.42 -7.27 -7.00
C ILE A 395 -5.89 -6.35 -5.89
N TYR A 396 -4.60 -6.01 -5.96
CA TYR A 396 -4.03 -4.96 -5.12
C TYR A 396 -4.18 -3.58 -5.81
N PRO A 397 -4.66 -2.53 -5.12
CA PRO A 397 -5.13 -2.53 -3.72
C PRO A 397 -6.60 -2.94 -3.50
N SER A 398 -7.43 -3.01 -4.54
CA SER A 398 -8.86 -3.30 -4.44
C SER A 398 -9.38 -4.00 -5.70
N GLY A 399 -10.44 -4.79 -5.56
CA GLY A 399 -11.14 -5.46 -6.66
C GLY A 399 -10.86 -6.96 -6.80
N TRP A 400 -11.50 -7.56 -7.80
CA TRP A 400 -11.40 -8.98 -8.14
C TRP A 400 -11.14 -9.20 -9.63
N MET A 401 -10.17 -10.05 -9.94
CA MET A 401 -9.89 -10.54 -11.30
C MET A 401 -10.53 -11.92 -11.45
N ILE A 402 -11.46 -12.05 -12.40
CA ILE A 402 -12.17 -13.29 -12.73
C ILE A 402 -11.69 -13.77 -14.09
N THR A 403 -11.29 -15.04 -14.17
CA THR A 403 -10.86 -15.68 -15.44
C THR A 403 -11.50 -17.05 -15.61
N PRO A 404 -11.72 -17.55 -16.83
CA PRO A 404 -12.20 -18.92 -17.04
C PRO A 404 -11.16 -19.95 -16.58
N LYS A 405 -11.56 -20.90 -15.74
CA LYS A 405 -10.62 -21.85 -15.10
C LYS A 405 -9.97 -22.82 -16.09
N LYS A 406 -10.67 -23.16 -17.19
CA LYS A 406 -10.13 -24.00 -18.28
C LYS A 406 -9.26 -23.23 -19.28
N GLY A 407 -8.92 -21.97 -18.99
CA GLY A 407 -8.08 -21.12 -19.81
C GLY A 407 -8.87 -20.13 -20.68
N PRO A 408 -8.17 -19.21 -21.37
CA PRO A 408 -8.81 -18.14 -22.14
C PRO A 408 -9.81 -18.67 -23.16
N LYS A 409 -10.93 -17.96 -23.30
CA LYS A 409 -12.05 -18.22 -24.22
C LYS A 409 -12.85 -19.49 -23.92
N ALA A 410 -12.59 -20.20 -22.82
CA ALA A 410 -13.39 -21.36 -22.40
C ALA A 410 -14.80 -20.98 -21.94
N LEU A 411 -14.99 -19.74 -21.50
CA LEU A 411 -16.29 -19.12 -21.22
C LEU A 411 -16.43 -17.86 -22.06
N ALA A 412 -17.66 -17.48 -22.38
CA ALA A 412 -18.01 -16.30 -23.16
C ALA A 412 -18.78 -15.26 -22.34
N LEU A 413 -18.98 -14.05 -22.88
CA LEU A 413 -19.74 -12.98 -22.23
C LEU A 413 -21.12 -13.45 -21.70
N PRO A 414 -21.92 -14.26 -22.43
CA PRO A 414 -23.20 -14.76 -21.90
C PRO A 414 -23.09 -15.66 -20.68
N ASP A 415 -21.94 -16.32 -20.48
CA ASP A 415 -21.74 -17.22 -19.33
C ASP A 415 -21.56 -16.46 -18.01
N ILE A 416 -21.28 -15.16 -18.06
CA ILE A 416 -21.10 -14.32 -16.87
C ILE A 416 -22.39 -14.24 -16.08
N ASP A 417 -22.33 -14.69 -14.82
CA ASP A 417 -23.40 -14.51 -13.84
C ASP A 417 -23.45 -13.03 -13.39
N ALA A 418 -24.32 -12.26 -14.04
CA ALA A 418 -24.43 -10.83 -13.83
C ALA A 418 -24.80 -10.45 -12.39
N LYS A 419 -25.64 -11.26 -11.72
CA LYS A 419 -26.06 -11.01 -10.34
C LYS A 419 -24.89 -11.17 -9.39
N LYS A 420 -24.13 -12.25 -9.51
CA LYS A 420 -22.96 -12.49 -8.65
C LYS A 420 -21.87 -11.44 -8.87
N VAL A 421 -21.59 -11.08 -10.12
CA VAL A 421 -20.60 -10.05 -10.45
C VAL A 421 -21.03 -8.68 -9.91
N ARG A 422 -22.31 -8.32 -10.04
CA ARG A 422 -22.86 -7.10 -9.45
C ARG A 422 -22.66 -7.08 -7.93
N THR A 423 -23.05 -8.13 -7.23
CA THR A 423 -22.88 -8.20 -5.77
C THR A 423 -21.40 -8.14 -5.36
N LEU A 424 -20.50 -8.78 -6.10
CA LEU A 424 -19.06 -8.63 -5.87
C LEU A 424 -18.60 -7.18 -6.02
N ALA A 425 -19.08 -6.46 -7.04
CA ALA A 425 -18.75 -5.05 -7.25
C ALA A 425 -19.23 -4.15 -6.10
N GLU A 426 -20.42 -4.42 -5.53
CA GLU A 426 -20.96 -3.70 -4.37
C GLU A 426 -20.13 -3.88 -3.09
N HIS A 427 -19.43 -5.01 -2.96
CA HIS A 427 -18.56 -5.29 -1.83
C HIS A 427 -17.12 -4.84 -2.04
N ASN A 428 -16.55 -5.08 -3.23
CA ASN A 428 -15.16 -4.81 -3.56
C ASN A 428 -14.97 -4.60 -5.07
N SER A 429 -15.13 -3.36 -5.52
CA SER A 429 -14.90 -2.94 -6.90
C SER A 429 -13.43 -2.56 -7.19
N PRO A 430 -13.00 -2.59 -8.47
CA PRO A 430 -13.76 -3.08 -9.63
C PRO A 430 -13.73 -4.62 -9.73
N VAL A 431 -14.68 -5.19 -10.47
CA VAL A 431 -14.64 -6.60 -10.89
C VAL A 431 -14.22 -6.65 -12.36
N ILE A 432 -13.09 -7.28 -12.63
CA ILE A 432 -12.50 -7.40 -13.96
C ILE A 432 -12.63 -8.85 -14.41
N MET A 433 -13.28 -9.07 -15.54
CA MET A 433 -13.40 -10.39 -16.16
C MET A 433 -12.52 -10.40 -17.41
N ARG A 434 -11.45 -11.19 -17.37
CA ARG A 434 -10.41 -11.24 -18.40
C ARG A 434 -10.35 -12.61 -19.06
N GLY A 435 -10.16 -12.60 -20.37
CA GLY A 435 -10.03 -13.84 -21.17
C GLY A 435 -11.36 -14.52 -21.50
N PHE A 436 -12.50 -13.84 -21.38
CA PHE A 436 -13.78 -14.34 -21.87
C PHE A 436 -13.91 -14.16 -23.40
N ALA A 437 -14.63 -15.05 -24.07
CA ALA A 437 -14.92 -14.96 -25.50
C ALA A 437 -16.13 -14.04 -25.78
N ASN A 438 -16.23 -13.57 -27.03
CA ASN A 438 -17.37 -12.79 -27.54
C ASN A 438 -17.70 -11.51 -26.75
N THR A 439 -16.70 -10.93 -26.06
CA THR A 439 -16.88 -9.72 -25.25
C THR A 439 -17.02 -8.46 -26.10
N ILE A 440 -16.36 -8.42 -27.27
CA ILE A 440 -16.45 -7.32 -28.24
C ILE A 440 -17.57 -7.62 -29.25
N ASN A 441 -18.80 -7.79 -28.74
CA ASN A 441 -20.01 -7.98 -29.54
C ASN A 441 -21.11 -7.07 -28.97
N ARG A 442 -21.59 -6.11 -29.78
CA ARG A 442 -22.53 -5.07 -29.33
C ARG A 442 -23.87 -5.65 -28.86
N ASP A 443 -24.40 -6.64 -29.56
CA ASP A 443 -25.71 -7.23 -29.25
C ASP A 443 -25.64 -8.00 -27.92
N LEU A 444 -24.63 -8.86 -27.76
CA LEU A 444 -24.41 -9.59 -26.52
C LEU A 444 -24.10 -8.66 -25.34
N TYR A 445 -23.40 -7.56 -25.60
CA TYR A 445 -23.10 -6.56 -24.58
C TYR A 445 -24.36 -5.84 -24.08
N LEU A 446 -25.27 -5.48 -24.99
CA LEU A 446 -26.57 -4.90 -24.64
C LEU A 446 -27.45 -5.89 -23.88
N GLU A 447 -27.55 -7.13 -24.37
CA GLU A 447 -28.30 -8.21 -23.70
C GLU A 447 -27.78 -8.42 -22.28
N LYS A 448 -26.46 -8.55 -22.12
CA LYS A 448 -25.82 -8.76 -20.82
C LYS A 448 -26.02 -7.56 -19.89
N ALA A 449 -26.04 -6.32 -20.41
CA ALA A 449 -26.32 -5.14 -19.60
C ALA A 449 -27.71 -5.17 -18.96
N HIS A 450 -28.72 -5.71 -19.65
CA HIS A 450 -30.06 -5.92 -19.09
C HIS A 450 -30.12 -7.01 -18.01
N GLU A 451 -29.19 -7.96 -18.01
CA GLU A 451 -29.05 -8.92 -16.91
C GLU A 451 -28.41 -8.29 -15.65
N PHE A 452 -27.52 -7.31 -15.84
CA PHE A 452 -26.87 -6.59 -14.74
C PHE A 452 -27.79 -5.62 -14.02
N GLY A 453 -28.71 -4.97 -14.75
CA GLY A 453 -29.65 -4.00 -14.21
C GLY A 453 -30.42 -3.30 -15.32
N THR A 454 -30.92 -2.10 -15.04
CA THR A 454 -31.63 -1.28 -16.03
C THR A 454 -30.62 -0.36 -16.72
N PRO A 455 -30.28 -0.56 -18.02
CA PRO A 455 -29.37 0.32 -18.72
C PRO A 455 -29.92 1.74 -18.82
N LEU A 456 -29.06 2.73 -18.60
CA LEU A 456 -29.42 4.13 -18.65
C LEU A 456 -28.98 4.74 -19.99
N PRO A 457 -29.90 5.37 -20.74
CA PRO A 457 -29.59 5.94 -22.05
C PRO A 457 -28.78 7.24 -21.95
N TRP A 458 -27.85 7.39 -22.87
CA TRP A 458 -27.28 8.66 -23.29
C TRP A 458 -28.15 9.29 -24.38
N LYS A 459 -27.92 10.58 -24.68
CA LYS A 459 -28.61 11.28 -25.77
C LYS A 459 -28.44 10.58 -27.15
N PHE A 460 -27.39 9.79 -27.33
CA PHE A 460 -27.02 9.11 -28.58
C PHE A 460 -27.17 7.58 -28.54
N GLY A 461 -27.79 7.01 -27.49
CA GLY A 461 -28.01 5.57 -27.35
C GLY A 461 -27.54 5.00 -26.01
N LEU A 462 -27.53 3.67 -25.87
CA LEU A 462 -27.12 3.00 -24.62
C LEU A 462 -25.60 2.85 -24.49
N ILE A 463 -24.89 2.66 -25.61
CA ILE A 463 -23.43 2.48 -25.62
C ILE A 463 -22.76 3.82 -25.86
N LEU A 464 -21.91 4.23 -24.93
CA LEU A 464 -20.93 5.27 -25.16
C LEU A 464 -19.62 4.64 -25.64
N GLU A 465 -19.18 5.02 -26.84
CA GLU A 465 -17.85 4.68 -27.35
C GLU A 465 -16.86 5.78 -26.98
N VAL A 466 -15.87 5.42 -26.17
CA VAL A 466 -14.77 6.31 -25.80
C VAL A 466 -13.60 5.96 -26.70
N LYS A 467 -13.35 6.82 -27.69
CA LYS A 467 -12.24 6.72 -28.64
C LYS A 467 -11.31 7.91 -28.49
N ASP A 468 -10.03 7.70 -28.75
CA ASP A 468 -9.14 8.83 -29.03
C ASP A 468 -9.55 9.46 -30.36
N GLN A 469 -10.14 10.66 -30.31
CA GLN A 469 -10.58 11.41 -31.49
C GLN A 469 -9.60 12.52 -31.88
N GLY A 470 -8.39 12.55 -31.30
CA GLY A 470 -7.44 13.64 -31.51
C GLY A 470 -8.02 15.00 -31.10
N ALA A 471 -7.91 16.01 -31.95
CA ALA A 471 -8.34 17.38 -31.64
C ALA A 471 -9.87 17.62 -31.74
N ASN A 472 -10.66 16.65 -32.19
CA ASN A 472 -12.09 16.83 -32.40
C ASN A 472 -12.89 16.25 -31.22
N THR A 473 -13.14 17.08 -30.20
CA THR A 473 -13.76 16.63 -28.94
C THR A 473 -15.29 16.65 -28.94
N ALA A 474 -15.94 17.16 -30.00
CA ALA A 474 -17.40 17.24 -30.15
C ALA A 474 -18.18 17.75 -28.91
N GLY A 475 -17.55 18.57 -28.06
CA GLY A 475 -18.13 19.09 -26.81
C GLY A 475 -18.01 18.18 -25.58
N LEU A 476 -17.42 16.97 -25.69
CA LEU A 476 -17.07 16.08 -24.57
C LEU A 476 -15.60 16.30 -24.14
N ASN A 477 -15.28 17.56 -23.84
CA ASN A 477 -13.92 18.09 -23.80
C ASN A 477 -13.01 17.42 -22.76
N ASN A 478 -13.54 16.99 -21.61
CA ASN A 478 -12.76 16.32 -20.55
C ASN A 478 -12.63 14.80 -20.72
N VAL A 479 -13.53 14.15 -21.47
CA VAL A 479 -13.51 12.68 -21.66
C VAL A 479 -12.63 12.28 -22.84
N LEU A 480 -12.56 13.12 -23.88
CA LEU A 480 -11.83 12.83 -25.12
C LEU A 480 -10.45 13.51 -25.20
N SER A 481 -10.13 14.42 -24.28
CA SER A 481 -8.81 15.04 -24.16
C SER A 481 -7.74 14.03 -23.77
N ALA A 482 -6.50 14.24 -24.20
CA ALA A 482 -5.32 13.47 -23.78
C ALA A 482 -4.81 13.83 -22.36
N GLU A 483 -5.27 14.95 -21.79
CA GLU A 483 -4.91 15.40 -20.43
C GLU A 483 -5.43 14.43 -19.36
N TRP A 484 -4.78 14.42 -18.19
CA TRP A 484 -5.28 13.74 -17.01
C TRP A 484 -6.70 14.20 -16.67
N MET A 485 -7.56 13.30 -16.17
CA MET A 485 -8.90 13.67 -15.69
C MET A 485 -8.92 13.85 -14.17
N PRO A 486 -9.74 14.77 -13.61
CA PRO A 486 -9.94 14.81 -12.16
C PRO A 486 -10.57 13.50 -11.67
N PHE A 487 -10.23 13.06 -10.45
CA PHE A 487 -11.03 12.02 -9.80
C PHE A 487 -12.48 12.48 -9.62
N HIS A 488 -13.41 11.64 -10.06
CA HIS A 488 -14.84 11.92 -10.00
C HIS A 488 -15.66 10.62 -9.89
N PHE A 489 -16.96 10.77 -9.74
CA PHE A 489 -17.94 9.72 -10.02
C PHE A 489 -18.80 10.15 -11.21
N ASP A 490 -19.26 9.20 -12.01
CA ASP A 490 -20.09 9.50 -13.17
C ASP A 490 -21.44 10.04 -12.73
N GLY A 491 -22.00 10.99 -13.50
CA GLY A 491 -23.35 11.51 -13.29
C GLY A 491 -23.46 12.64 -12.27
N LEU A 492 -22.34 13.16 -11.73
CA LEU A 492 -22.34 14.37 -10.89
C LEU A 492 -23.17 15.51 -11.53
N PHE A 493 -22.89 15.84 -12.80
CA PHE A 493 -23.59 16.89 -13.54
C PHE A 493 -24.87 16.44 -14.25
N LYS A 494 -25.34 15.20 -14.02
CA LYS A 494 -26.65 14.75 -14.49
C LYS A 494 -27.68 15.13 -13.43
N THR A 495 -28.33 16.28 -13.59
CA THR A 495 -29.19 16.85 -12.54
C THR A 495 -30.67 16.83 -12.88
N VAL A 496 -31.52 16.77 -11.85
CA VAL A 496 -32.96 17.02 -11.91
C VAL A 496 -33.33 18.14 -10.94
N LYS A 497 -34.38 18.89 -11.25
CA LYS A 497 -34.95 19.89 -10.33
C LYS A 497 -35.81 19.19 -9.28
N GLN A 498 -35.56 19.46 -8.01
CA GLN A 498 -36.36 18.99 -6.89
C GLN A 498 -36.70 20.17 -5.95
N ILE A 499 -37.79 20.06 -5.21
CA ILE A 499 -38.14 21.03 -4.17
C ILE A 499 -37.50 20.55 -2.86
N ASN A 500 -36.66 21.39 -2.25
CA ASN A 500 -36.02 21.09 -0.97
C ASN A 500 -36.99 21.24 0.22
N ASP A 501 -36.55 20.89 1.43
CA ASP A 501 -37.37 20.98 2.66
C ASP A 501 -37.84 22.41 2.99
N LYS A 502 -37.26 23.43 2.34
CA LYS A 502 -37.62 24.85 2.50
C LYS A 502 -38.60 25.33 1.43
N GLY A 503 -39.04 24.47 0.51
CA GLY A 503 -39.94 24.82 -0.59
C GLY A 503 -39.24 25.48 -1.78
N GLU A 504 -37.91 25.48 -1.83
CA GLU A 504 -37.12 26.09 -2.91
C GLU A 504 -36.72 25.04 -3.94
N GLU A 505 -36.66 25.44 -5.21
CA GLU A 505 -36.16 24.58 -6.28
C GLU A 505 -34.63 24.45 -6.19
N SER A 506 -34.13 23.22 -6.11
CA SER A 506 -32.70 22.89 -6.10
C SER A 506 -32.37 21.87 -7.19
N LEU A 507 -31.15 21.96 -7.75
CA LEU A 507 -30.62 20.94 -8.64
C LEU A 507 -30.02 19.80 -7.82
N VAL A 508 -30.45 18.58 -8.11
CA VAL A 508 -29.98 17.36 -7.45
C VAL A 508 -29.38 16.42 -8.47
N SER A 509 -28.16 15.94 -8.21
CA SER A 509 -27.46 14.96 -9.04
C SER A 509 -28.15 13.58 -8.96
N VAL A 510 -28.30 12.92 -10.11
CA VAL A 510 -28.85 11.55 -10.25
C VAL A 510 -27.83 10.63 -10.92
N PRO A 511 -26.75 10.28 -10.22
CA PRO A 511 -25.68 9.47 -10.78
C PRO A 511 -26.12 8.02 -11.01
N PRO A 512 -25.60 7.34 -12.04
CA PRO A 512 -25.78 5.90 -12.20
C PRO A 512 -25.12 5.16 -11.03
N LYS A 513 -25.64 3.98 -10.71
CA LYS A 513 -25.07 3.10 -9.67
C LYS A 513 -23.82 2.36 -10.17
N PHE A 514 -23.81 1.94 -11.43
CA PHE A 514 -22.70 1.16 -11.98
C PHE A 514 -22.23 1.64 -13.35
N GLN A 515 -20.98 1.32 -13.63
CA GLN A 515 -20.39 1.40 -14.95
C GLN A 515 -20.05 -0.02 -15.42
N PHE A 516 -20.49 -0.35 -16.63
CA PHE A 516 -20.16 -1.59 -17.33
C PHE A 516 -19.29 -1.24 -18.52
N PHE A 517 -18.09 -1.81 -18.62
CA PHE A 517 -17.13 -1.49 -19.67
C PHE A 517 -16.70 -2.71 -20.48
N ILE A 518 -16.40 -2.50 -21.76
CA ILE A 518 -15.67 -3.43 -22.63
C ILE A 518 -14.42 -2.73 -23.17
N GLY A 519 -13.25 -3.35 -23.00
CA GLY A 519 -12.02 -2.94 -23.67
C GLY A 519 -11.99 -3.46 -25.11
N ALA A 520 -12.45 -2.67 -26.09
CA ALA A 520 -12.45 -3.11 -27.49
C ALA A 520 -11.03 -3.15 -28.10
N SER A 521 -10.13 -2.34 -27.56
CA SER A 521 -8.69 -2.38 -27.83
C SER A 521 -7.88 -2.45 -26.52
N ALA A 522 -6.59 -2.77 -26.65
CA ALA A 522 -5.67 -2.74 -25.52
C ALA A 522 -5.15 -1.30 -25.29
N SER A 523 -4.83 -0.95 -24.05
CA SER A 523 -4.12 0.29 -23.73
C SER A 523 -2.63 0.02 -23.55
N PRO A 524 -1.74 0.99 -23.84
CA PRO A 524 -0.34 0.90 -23.44
C PRO A 524 -0.19 0.59 -21.94
N LYS A 525 0.88 -0.12 -21.57
CA LYS A 525 1.13 -0.53 -20.18
C LYS A 525 1.78 0.55 -19.32
N ASP A 526 2.08 1.71 -19.90
CA ASP A 526 2.83 2.80 -19.28
C ASP A 526 2.07 4.13 -19.25
N THR A 527 0.90 4.22 -19.89
CA THR A 527 0.11 5.46 -19.98
C THR A 527 -1.39 5.20 -20.21
N GLY A 528 -2.24 6.21 -20.06
CA GLY A 528 -3.69 6.12 -20.34
C GLY A 528 -4.47 5.14 -19.47
N PHE A 529 -3.97 4.83 -18.27
CA PHE A 529 -4.62 3.93 -17.33
C PHE A 529 -5.99 4.46 -16.92
N THR A 530 -6.96 3.56 -16.73
CA THR A 530 -8.15 3.89 -15.93
C THR A 530 -7.82 3.61 -14.47
N LEU A 531 -8.02 4.61 -13.61
CA LEU A 531 -7.74 4.51 -12.19
C LEU A 531 -9.04 4.34 -11.41
N PHE A 532 -9.02 3.45 -10.43
CA PHE A 532 -10.15 3.21 -9.53
C PHE A 532 -9.68 3.30 -8.08
N SER A 533 -10.33 4.14 -7.28
CA SER A 533 -10.01 4.38 -5.88
C SER A 533 -11.22 4.05 -5.01
N SER A 534 -11.08 2.98 -4.23
CA SER A 534 -12.16 2.47 -3.36
C SER A 534 -12.32 3.32 -2.12
N SER A 535 -13.56 3.72 -1.82
CA SER A 535 -13.88 4.40 -0.56
C SER A 535 -13.45 3.59 0.66
N THR A 536 -13.53 2.25 0.60
CA THR A 536 -13.09 1.36 1.70
C THR A 536 -11.61 1.56 2.04
N ASN A 537 -10.74 1.67 1.03
CA ASN A 537 -9.30 1.88 1.25
C ASN A 537 -8.97 3.36 1.47
N PHE A 538 -9.70 4.27 0.83
CA PHE A 538 -9.57 5.72 1.01
C PHE A 538 -9.66 6.09 2.49
N PHE A 539 -10.74 5.72 3.18
CA PHE A 539 -10.92 6.06 4.59
C PHE A 539 -9.88 5.43 5.52
N ARG A 540 -9.26 4.30 5.13
CA ARG A 540 -8.16 3.66 5.89
C ARG A 540 -6.81 4.36 5.70
N CYS A 541 -6.63 5.04 4.58
CA CYS A 541 -5.39 5.68 4.19
C CYS A 541 -5.39 7.19 4.39
N LEU A 542 -6.50 7.77 4.86
CA LEU A 542 -6.59 9.18 5.24
C LEU A 542 -5.49 9.53 6.25
N PRO A 543 -4.93 10.75 6.16
CA PRO A 543 -3.98 11.23 7.15
C PRO A 543 -4.66 11.33 8.52
N SER A 544 -3.89 11.13 9.59
CA SER A 544 -4.43 10.99 10.96
C SER A 544 -5.17 12.21 11.51
N TRP A 545 -5.01 13.38 10.88
CA TRP A 545 -5.71 14.61 11.26
C TRP A 545 -7.09 14.74 10.60
N VAL A 546 -7.40 13.92 9.60
CA VAL A 546 -8.72 13.88 8.94
C VAL A 546 -9.54 12.75 9.54
N ASP A 547 -10.62 13.12 10.23
CA ASP A 547 -11.55 12.17 10.84
C ASP A 547 -12.73 11.89 9.90
N ILE A 548 -13.06 10.61 9.71
CA ILE A 548 -14.21 10.18 8.92
C ILE A 548 -15.54 10.68 9.49
N GLU A 549 -15.67 10.74 10.83
CA GLU A 549 -16.92 11.22 11.44
C GLU A 549 -17.09 12.72 11.19
N ASP A 550 -16.02 13.51 11.15
CA ASP A 550 -16.08 14.91 10.69
C ASP A 550 -16.46 14.99 9.21
N LEU A 551 -15.83 14.20 8.33
CA LEU A 551 -16.15 14.20 6.89
C LEU A 551 -17.62 13.89 6.60
N LYS A 552 -18.25 13.00 7.39
CA LYS A 552 -19.69 12.68 7.27
C LYS A 552 -20.61 13.87 7.52
N THR A 553 -20.15 14.88 8.26
CA THR A 553 -20.92 16.09 8.53
C THR A 553 -20.71 17.19 7.50
N LYS A 554 -19.71 17.04 6.62
CA LYS A 554 -19.33 18.07 5.64
C LYS A 554 -20.16 17.97 4.38
N THR A 555 -20.50 19.14 3.84
CA THR A 555 -20.99 19.29 2.47
C THR A 555 -19.95 20.03 1.62
N TRP A 556 -20.10 19.96 0.31
CA TRP A 556 -19.24 20.64 -0.64
C TRP A 556 -20.04 21.22 -1.80
N SER A 557 -19.41 22.18 -2.47
CA SER A 557 -19.95 22.83 -3.67
C SER A 557 -19.07 22.57 -4.88
N VAL A 558 -19.69 22.60 -6.05
CA VAL A 558 -19.02 22.46 -7.34
C VAL A 558 -19.58 23.45 -8.34
N GLN A 559 -18.69 24.07 -9.11
CA GLN A 559 -19.04 25.00 -10.17
C GLN A 559 -18.13 24.82 -11.39
N THR A 560 -18.72 24.83 -12.59
CA THR A 560 -17.99 24.86 -13.86
C THR A 560 -18.80 25.61 -14.92
N SER A 561 -18.13 26.23 -15.89
CA SER A 561 -18.75 26.82 -17.09
C SER A 561 -19.25 25.76 -18.08
N SER A 562 -18.69 24.55 -18.00
CA SER A 562 -19.17 23.38 -18.74
C SER A 562 -20.52 22.89 -18.21
N PHE A 563 -21.15 21.95 -18.93
CA PHE A 563 -22.42 21.31 -18.52
C PHE A 563 -23.52 22.33 -18.15
N ASP A 564 -23.88 23.21 -19.08
CA ASP A 564 -24.92 24.23 -18.88
C ASP A 564 -24.64 25.19 -17.71
N ALA A 565 -23.35 25.52 -17.48
CA ALA A 565 -22.89 26.38 -16.38
C ALA A 565 -23.38 25.92 -15.00
N THR A 566 -23.31 24.61 -14.74
CA THR A 566 -23.84 24.01 -13.52
C THR A 566 -23.07 24.49 -12.27
N ALA A 567 -23.84 24.96 -11.29
CA ALA A 567 -23.38 25.23 -9.93
C ALA A 567 -24.26 24.46 -8.94
N MET A 568 -23.66 23.70 -8.03
CA MET A 568 -24.36 22.94 -6.99
C MET A 568 -23.68 23.14 -5.64
N THR A 569 -24.49 23.15 -4.58
CA THR A 569 -24.09 23.37 -3.19
C THR A 569 -24.79 22.37 -2.28
N GLY A 570 -24.29 22.18 -1.06
CA GLY A 570 -24.90 21.28 -0.08
C GLY A 570 -24.78 19.79 -0.42
N ILE A 571 -23.85 19.42 -1.31
CA ILE A 571 -23.64 18.02 -1.68
C ILE A 571 -22.95 17.32 -0.51
N PRO A 572 -23.49 16.22 0.04
CA PRO A 572 -22.80 15.48 1.11
C PRO A 572 -21.45 14.96 0.62
N LEU A 573 -20.38 15.18 1.38
CA LEU A 573 -19.05 14.70 1.03
C LEU A 573 -18.93 13.17 1.22
N VAL A 574 -19.68 12.63 2.18
CA VAL A 574 -19.77 11.18 2.42
C VAL A 574 -21.24 10.77 2.42
N SER A 575 -21.55 9.71 1.67
CA SER A 575 -22.87 9.08 1.65
C SER A 575 -22.77 7.61 2.03
N SER A 576 -23.82 7.03 2.59
CA SER A 576 -23.87 5.58 2.82
C SER A 576 -24.16 4.82 1.53
N HIS A 577 -23.43 3.74 1.29
CA HIS A 577 -23.69 2.80 0.21
C HIS A 577 -25.09 2.20 0.38
N PRO A 578 -25.97 2.21 -0.64
CA PRO A 578 -27.37 1.79 -0.47
C PRO A 578 -27.53 0.30 -0.14
N THR A 579 -26.61 -0.55 -0.61
CA THR A 579 -26.68 -2.01 -0.38
C THR A 579 -25.93 -2.44 0.89
N THR A 580 -24.78 -1.80 1.18
CA THR A 580 -23.84 -2.29 2.22
C THR A 580 -23.78 -1.39 3.45
N GLY A 581 -24.36 -0.19 3.39
CA GLY A 581 -24.33 0.81 4.46
C GLY A 581 -22.95 1.45 4.71
N LYS A 582 -21.93 1.07 3.93
CA LYS A 582 -20.56 1.57 4.09
C LYS A 582 -20.45 3.05 3.73
N PRO A 583 -19.57 3.82 4.38
CA PRO A 583 -19.29 5.18 3.94
C PRO A 583 -18.64 5.18 2.55
N CYS A 584 -19.12 6.07 1.67
CA CYS A 584 -18.60 6.30 0.33
C CYS A 584 -18.29 7.77 0.14
N LEU A 585 -17.09 8.08 -0.36
CA LEU A 585 -16.73 9.44 -0.73
C LEU A 585 -17.53 9.86 -1.97
N ARG A 586 -18.21 11.01 -1.92
CA ARG A 586 -18.90 11.64 -3.04
C ARG A 586 -18.25 12.99 -3.30
N TYR A 587 -17.35 13.03 -4.26
CA TYR A 587 -16.44 14.15 -4.46
C TYR A 587 -16.12 14.39 -5.93
N HIS A 588 -15.53 15.54 -6.24
CA HIS A 588 -14.85 15.79 -7.50
C HIS A 588 -13.54 16.51 -7.17
N GLU A 589 -12.43 16.05 -7.72
CA GLU A 589 -11.13 16.69 -7.51
C GLU A 589 -11.14 18.12 -8.09
N PRO A 590 -10.69 19.14 -7.35
CA PRO A 590 -10.51 20.49 -7.88
C PRO A 590 -9.64 20.47 -9.13
N TRP A 591 -10.18 21.02 -10.21
CA TRP A 591 -9.55 21.01 -11.52
C TRP A 591 -9.43 22.44 -12.07
N PRO A 592 -8.56 23.27 -11.47
CA PRO A 592 -8.37 24.67 -11.87
C PRO A 592 -7.69 24.78 -13.24
N SER A 593 -7.67 25.99 -13.79
CA SER A 593 -7.02 26.30 -15.08
C SER A 593 -5.51 26.04 -15.11
N THR A 594 -4.87 25.81 -13.95
CA THR A 594 -3.48 25.36 -13.88
C THR A 594 -3.31 23.86 -14.16
N LYS A 595 -4.38 23.06 -14.08
CA LYS A 595 -4.39 21.61 -14.35
C LYS A 595 -5.01 21.24 -15.71
N THR A 596 -5.73 22.15 -16.37
CA THR A 596 -6.39 21.87 -17.64
C THR A 596 -6.42 23.06 -18.59
N ALA A 597 -6.32 22.79 -19.88
CA ALA A 597 -6.58 23.78 -20.93
C ALA A 597 -8.08 24.01 -21.21
N PHE A 598 -8.97 23.24 -20.58
CA PHE A 598 -10.42 23.32 -20.76
C PHE A 598 -11.10 24.11 -19.63
N ASP A 599 -12.44 24.08 -19.59
CA ASP A 599 -13.22 24.72 -18.54
C ASP A 599 -12.82 24.17 -17.15
N PRO A 600 -12.45 25.04 -16.20
CA PRO A 600 -12.10 24.60 -14.86
C PRO A 600 -13.33 24.10 -14.10
N THR A 601 -13.07 23.21 -13.13
CA THR A 601 -14.05 22.79 -12.14
C THR A 601 -13.58 23.26 -10.76
N HIS A 602 -14.31 24.21 -10.20
CA HIS A 602 -14.05 24.76 -8.87
C HIS A 602 -14.82 23.96 -7.83
N VAL A 603 -14.12 23.59 -6.76
CA VAL A 603 -14.64 22.76 -5.67
C VAL A 603 -14.24 23.36 -4.34
N ALA A 604 -15.19 23.48 -3.42
CA ALA A 604 -14.94 23.95 -2.06
C ALA A 604 -15.72 23.14 -1.04
N ILE A 605 -15.11 22.86 0.11
CA ILE A 605 -15.77 22.26 1.26
C ILE A 605 -16.48 23.37 2.03
N GLU A 606 -17.79 23.23 2.19
CA GLU A 606 -18.64 24.26 2.78
C GLU A 606 -18.43 24.35 4.29
N GLY A 607 -18.59 25.55 4.85
CA GLY A 607 -18.41 25.82 6.28
C GLY A 607 -16.95 25.90 6.73
N LEU A 608 -15.98 25.81 5.82
CA LEU A 608 -14.56 26.02 6.09
C LEU A 608 -14.05 27.34 5.50
N SER A 609 -12.91 27.81 6.01
CA SER A 609 -12.15 28.88 5.34
C SER A 609 -11.61 28.37 4.00
N GLU A 610 -11.30 29.27 3.06
CA GLU A 610 -10.73 28.89 1.76
C GLU A 610 -9.44 28.07 1.92
N ALA A 611 -8.58 28.48 2.86
CA ALA A 611 -7.32 27.79 3.15
C ALA A 611 -7.56 26.38 3.75
N ASP A 612 -8.51 26.23 4.67
CA ASP A 612 -8.82 24.94 5.27
C ASP A 612 -9.52 24.00 4.27
N SER A 613 -10.39 24.55 3.43
CA SER A 613 -11.01 23.82 2.31
C SER A 613 -9.95 23.30 1.35
N ALA A 614 -9.02 24.17 0.91
CA ALA A 614 -7.93 23.78 0.02
C ALA A 614 -7.04 22.68 0.62
N LYS A 615 -6.67 22.82 1.91
CA LYS A 615 -5.89 21.83 2.64
C LYS A 615 -6.61 20.48 2.75
N LEU A 616 -7.92 20.48 2.99
CA LEU A 616 -8.71 19.25 3.05
C LEU A 616 -8.87 18.60 1.67
N CYS A 617 -9.12 19.39 0.63
CA CYS A 617 -9.15 18.91 -0.76
C CYS A 617 -7.81 18.26 -1.14
N GLU A 618 -6.67 18.91 -0.86
CA GLU A 618 -5.34 18.35 -1.13
C GLU A 618 -5.14 17.00 -0.43
N ALA A 619 -5.57 16.86 0.83
CA ALA A 619 -5.48 15.59 1.55
C ALA A 619 -6.35 14.49 0.94
N ILE A 620 -7.57 14.83 0.48
CA ILE A 620 -8.46 13.92 -0.23
C ILE A 620 -7.83 13.49 -1.56
N ASP A 621 -7.37 14.44 -2.35
CA ASP A 621 -6.74 14.23 -3.66
C ASP A 621 -5.49 13.35 -3.54
N GLU A 622 -4.61 13.64 -2.59
CA GLU A 622 -3.41 12.85 -2.35
C GLU A 622 -3.72 11.42 -1.92
N THR A 623 -4.79 11.22 -1.14
CA THR A 623 -5.25 9.89 -0.71
C THR A 623 -5.87 9.13 -1.87
N LEU A 624 -6.64 9.79 -2.73
CA LEU A 624 -7.22 9.20 -3.94
C LEU A 624 -6.15 8.73 -4.94
N HIS A 625 -5.00 9.40 -5.00
CA HIS A 625 -3.88 9.02 -5.87
C HIS A 625 -2.88 8.03 -5.26
N ASP A 626 -3.00 7.74 -3.96
CA ASP A 626 -2.09 6.84 -3.24
C ASP A 626 -2.18 5.41 -3.79
N ARG A 627 -1.04 4.73 -4.05
CA ARG A 627 -1.02 3.36 -4.60
C ARG A 627 -1.62 2.30 -3.66
N ARG A 628 -1.87 2.65 -2.40
CA ARG A 628 -2.61 1.82 -1.43
C ARG A 628 -4.14 1.95 -1.60
N VAL A 629 -4.60 2.89 -2.41
CA VAL A 629 -6.03 3.18 -2.66
C VAL A 629 -6.36 3.04 -4.15
N ALA A 630 -5.53 3.62 -5.02
CA ALA A 630 -5.71 3.65 -6.46
C ALA A 630 -5.18 2.38 -7.14
N TYR A 631 -6.09 1.61 -7.73
CA TYR A 631 -5.78 0.59 -8.71
C TYR A 631 -5.61 1.23 -10.09
N TYR A 632 -4.52 0.89 -10.80
CA TYR A 632 -4.23 1.38 -12.15
C TYR A 632 -4.50 0.26 -13.14
N HIS A 633 -5.58 0.39 -13.89
CA HIS A 633 -6.00 -0.60 -14.86
C HIS A 633 -5.40 -0.31 -16.23
N ALA A 634 -4.56 -1.24 -16.72
CA ALA A 634 -4.17 -1.31 -18.11
C ALA A 634 -5.10 -2.29 -18.84
N TRP A 635 -5.83 -1.78 -19.81
CA TRP A 635 -6.81 -2.54 -20.59
C TRP A 635 -6.11 -3.58 -21.47
N GLU A 636 -6.58 -4.82 -21.39
CA GLU A 636 -6.34 -5.83 -22.41
C GLU A 636 -7.57 -5.94 -23.32
N LYS A 637 -7.32 -6.26 -24.59
CA LYS A 637 -8.39 -6.42 -25.56
C LYS A 637 -9.36 -7.53 -25.11
N GLY A 638 -10.63 -7.17 -25.02
CA GLY A 638 -11.72 -8.05 -24.60
C GLY A 638 -11.96 -8.07 -23.10
N ASP A 639 -11.26 -7.26 -22.30
CA ASP A 639 -11.57 -7.06 -20.89
C ASP A 639 -13.01 -6.59 -20.72
N VAL A 640 -13.65 -7.11 -19.67
CA VAL A 640 -14.97 -6.71 -19.23
C VAL A 640 -14.83 -6.20 -17.80
N VAL A 641 -15.28 -4.97 -17.52
CA VAL A 641 -15.17 -4.38 -16.18
C VAL A 641 -16.54 -3.95 -15.69
N VAL A 642 -16.91 -4.38 -14.49
CA VAL A 642 -18.06 -3.83 -13.76
C VAL A 642 -17.53 -3.08 -12.55
N ASN A 643 -17.87 -1.80 -12.47
CA ASN A 643 -17.43 -0.90 -11.42
C ASN A 643 -18.65 -0.29 -10.72
N ASP A 644 -18.68 -0.39 -9.39
CA ASP A 644 -19.64 0.31 -8.55
C ASP A 644 -19.28 1.80 -8.48
N ASN A 645 -20.09 2.64 -9.10
CA ASN A 645 -19.91 4.10 -9.19
C ASN A 645 -20.30 4.84 -7.89
N ILE A 646 -20.83 4.12 -6.90
CA ILE A 646 -21.09 4.63 -5.56
C ILE A 646 -19.87 4.41 -4.68
N LEU A 647 -19.37 3.16 -4.64
CA LEU A 647 -18.22 2.77 -3.82
C LEU A 647 -16.90 3.37 -4.32
N MET A 648 -16.77 3.56 -5.64
CA MET A 648 -15.51 3.92 -6.28
C MET A 648 -15.52 5.36 -6.80
N MET A 649 -14.42 6.06 -6.53
CA MET A 649 -13.99 7.19 -7.34
C MET A 649 -13.16 6.65 -8.51
N HIS A 650 -13.24 7.30 -9.67
CA HIS A 650 -12.45 6.89 -10.82
C HIS A 650 -11.89 8.08 -11.57
N THR A 651 -10.84 7.81 -12.33
CA THR A 651 -10.26 8.75 -13.27
C THR A 651 -9.53 8.02 -14.39
N ARG A 652 -8.87 8.78 -15.26
CA ARG A 652 -8.01 8.29 -16.32
C ARG A 652 -6.75 9.15 -16.35
N SER A 653 -5.59 8.50 -16.38
CA SER A 653 -4.31 9.18 -16.49
C SER A 653 -4.14 9.81 -17.87
N ASP A 654 -3.27 10.80 -17.98
CA ASP A 654 -2.85 11.34 -19.26
C ASP A 654 -2.34 10.24 -20.20
N PHE A 655 -2.40 10.51 -21.50
CA PHE A 655 -1.88 9.62 -22.54
C PHE A 655 -1.38 10.37 -23.76
N GLN A 656 -0.57 9.70 -24.58
CA GLN A 656 -0.18 10.22 -25.88
C GLN A 656 -1.25 9.88 -26.93
N GLY A 657 -1.78 10.92 -27.59
CA GLY A 657 -2.78 10.74 -28.64
C GLY A 657 -2.26 9.96 -29.85
N GLY A 658 -3.18 9.40 -30.64
CA GLY A 658 -2.89 8.52 -31.78
C GLY A 658 -2.78 7.03 -31.43
N CYS A 659 -3.16 6.63 -30.21
CA CYS A 659 -3.25 5.23 -29.82
C CYS A 659 -4.61 4.63 -30.21
N ASP A 660 -4.62 3.37 -30.63
CA ASP A 660 -5.86 2.61 -30.87
C ASP A 660 -6.51 2.29 -29.52
N ARG A 661 -7.23 3.27 -28.96
CA ARG A 661 -7.93 3.19 -27.67
C ARG A 661 -9.42 3.28 -27.90
N GLU A 662 -10.13 2.18 -27.70
CA GLU A 662 -11.58 2.09 -27.79
C GLU A 662 -12.13 1.35 -26.57
N LEU A 663 -12.94 2.07 -25.78
CA LEU A 663 -13.71 1.50 -24.67
C LEU A 663 -15.20 1.67 -24.96
N TRP A 664 -16.00 0.64 -24.72
CA TRP A 664 -17.46 0.76 -24.71
C TRP A 664 -17.93 0.86 -23.27
N ARG A 665 -18.84 1.79 -22.99
CA ARG A 665 -19.39 2.01 -21.65
C ARG A 665 -20.91 2.05 -21.69
N ILE A 666 -21.53 1.28 -20.80
CA ILE A 666 -22.95 1.34 -20.46
C ILE A 666 -23.05 1.71 -18.99
N HIS A 667 -23.96 2.63 -18.66
CA HIS A 667 -24.38 2.86 -17.28
C HIS A 667 -25.61 2.02 -16.98
N PHE A 668 -25.72 1.51 -15.76
CA PHE A 668 -26.93 0.81 -15.33
C PHE A 668 -27.29 1.14 -13.88
N ASP A 669 -28.61 1.11 -13.67
CA ASP A 669 -29.42 1.63 -12.55
C ASP A 669 -29.21 3.10 -12.21
#